data_AF-A0A673WN25-F1
#
_entry.id   AF-A0A673WN25-F1
#
_cell.length_a   1.000
_cell.length_b   1.000
_cell.length_c   1.000
_cell.angle_alpha   90.00
_cell.angle_beta   90.00
_cell.angle_gamma   90.00
#
_symmetry.space_group_name_H-M   'P 1'
#
loop_
_entity.id
_entity.type
_entity.pdbx_description
1 polymer ?
#
loop_
_entity_poly.entity_id
_entity_poly.type
_entity_poly.pdbx_seq_one_letter_code
_entity_poly.pdbx_strand_id
1 'polypeptide(L)'
;MEQFRGAGDKATLVKITVLRGNNLRGNKAESILNYVRAEFNGIVLGDSQKLDAAVDQGVDYNFTCSFECSDAAHTLDDMAHKPVILTVIEVLPKEKKQKEEKTAVIGQAIVDLLPLLHGQVSFSSTVLLHPTPGSPAEAASQEGSCKPSLDVTVCVPEPLLSGVQLSDSNLLKVTVETAYSVPEVWNPVSGSGPPSSYVAALQVPLTAEKEQVLMFSNGLLKVGGESEPMGRPRKWPLGPLLAPGAQFIPGVSMEGEPIEMEDGDLTSIEDRDFRKEAETNKKRVSWDTERRCFLDVDGAACLTRRIAESRLWPVEVMRSPQVGATKGGKAGKDKGGEDETQLSFHGVAYVDMAPLLYPGARRVRGAYQLYPFYDSDLLVKAKRNISVLRESIRAPATQGRGRAPSSVGSCKAVPSKMFDGGHKGGKDTKDSPKRPGTQGKSAAIGTDSVTLVETEQQQQVNTEGQMYADSRTYIIIEIALEKSLVPKRSPEELAKRVMELIPPRAPLPRRPAGAERAVQEYQAQIASVAGQVLEQYQQLFGPAFLPGEKPLDPTSQEQRKTKLLGELNYSGKYFAFKEQIKYSVVRIVREKMLRTEAFSDPEQLQAFLSQLYVFLVDEMHVALNKTLSVDAQETQPRPLVDGAQLIHFAKEAQLNGDYQLAAQYYQEQLTRDRSDPAHWFDYGVLYMLTTDYQKAEECFHYAVSMEQTHLPSLLMCGILAEMGGRFEEAETFFEGATCVDPANVVAWTLFGLFYEGQENSIQTEMAFLEATKQQRVALVVTPPCRVETSVESPDLGEEEQEVVNCESLTIKPDVDGDTEASVVTGSQSCQDGKPGEGYKGGAEAEPSAMQHLATPTRLNTTIYMETVQFLLQNNALQMAQRALAQELLCPEGGLSSSYHLALARLQLLRAEYGSAESSLKEALHDSFQDPDVWALFGHIHHLTGEFGKAQECYERTLDFVTDATDTHPVYLRLGSIYLQEGEFQRAKTTYLRACKSSPSCLTWLGLGIACYRLGELTEAEDALTEANILNNGNAEVWGYLSLVCLQTGRRLEAEQSYKYALKLNLQKEAVLREIKALQDHVGFGNPCF
;
A
#
# COMPACT_ATOMS: atom_id res chain seq x y z
N MET A 1 -17.36 30.54 -46.89
CA MET A 1 -18.14 29.68 -47.82
C MET A 1 -17.25 28.50 -48.19
N GLU A 2 -17.85 27.32 -48.40
CA GLU A 2 -17.26 26.16 -49.07
C GLU A 2 -15.88 25.64 -48.59
N GLN A 3 -15.84 25.02 -47.40
CA GLN A 3 -14.91 23.90 -47.13
C GLN A 3 -15.35 22.98 -45.97
N PHE A 4 -16.67 22.76 -45.80
CA PHE A 4 -17.22 21.78 -44.86
C PHE A 4 -18.41 21.03 -45.50
N ARG A 5 -18.11 20.01 -46.30
CA ARG A 5 -19.05 18.96 -46.74
C ARG A 5 -18.28 17.68 -47.10
N GLY A 6 -18.65 16.57 -46.47
CA GLY A 6 -18.28 15.23 -46.94
C GLY A 6 -17.08 14.57 -46.26
N ALA A 7 -17.10 14.42 -44.95
CA ALA A 7 -16.58 13.18 -44.38
C ALA A 7 -17.60 12.08 -44.74
N GLY A 8 -17.36 11.40 -45.87
CA GLY A 8 -18.03 10.13 -46.13
C GLY A 8 -17.33 9.05 -45.31
N ASP A 9 -18.09 8.10 -44.76
CA ASP A 9 -17.54 6.98 -44.01
C ASP A 9 -16.40 6.33 -44.79
N LYS A 10 -15.17 6.38 -44.25
CA LYS A 10 -14.06 5.62 -44.79
C LYS A 10 -14.36 4.14 -44.52
N ALA A 11 -14.70 3.41 -45.56
CA ALA A 11 -14.78 1.96 -45.52
C ALA A 11 -13.37 1.39 -45.75
N THR A 12 -12.72 0.92 -44.68
CA THR A 12 -11.42 0.27 -44.72
C THR A 12 -11.60 -1.22 -45.03
N LEU A 13 -10.90 -1.70 -46.06
CA LEU A 13 -11.02 -3.08 -46.53
C LEU A 13 -10.12 -4.03 -45.72
N VAL A 14 -10.72 -4.87 -44.89
CA VAL A 14 -10.03 -5.94 -44.16
C VAL A 14 -9.87 -7.15 -45.08
N LYS A 15 -8.63 -7.55 -45.35
CA LYS A 15 -8.30 -8.72 -46.18
C LYS A 15 -7.84 -9.88 -45.31
N ILE A 16 -8.39 -11.06 -45.56
CA ILE A 16 -8.06 -12.32 -44.87
C ILE A 16 -7.58 -13.30 -45.92
N THR A 17 -6.35 -13.81 -45.78
CA THR A 17 -5.75 -14.79 -46.69
C THR A 17 -5.43 -16.08 -45.95
N VAL A 18 -6.09 -17.17 -46.34
CA VAL A 18 -5.75 -18.52 -45.90
C VAL A 18 -4.64 -19.04 -46.81
N LEU A 19 -3.42 -19.14 -46.27
CA LEU A 19 -2.25 -19.58 -47.02
C LEU A 19 -2.26 -21.10 -47.20
N ARG A 20 -2.29 -21.84 -46.08
CA ARG A 20 -2.02 -23.28 -46.05
C ARG A 20 -2.87 -24.01 -45.01
N GLY A 21 -3.29 -25.24 -45.31
CA GLY A 21 -3.85 -26.17 -44.34
C GLY A 21 -2.90 -27.32 -44.04
N ASN A 22 -2.61 -27.57 -42.77
CA ASN A 22 -1.66 -28.58 -42.31
C ASN A 22 -2.38 -29.76 -41.62
N ASN A 23 -1.89 -30.98 -41.82
CA ASN A 23 -2.36 -32.24 -41.21
C ASN A 23 -3.88 -32.54 -41.39
N LEU A 24 -4.47 -32.15 -42.53
CA LEU A 24 -5.90 -32.35 -42.78
C LEU A 24 -6.21 -33.83 -43.06
N ARG A 25 -7.23 -34.38 -42.38
CA ARG A 25 -7.70 -35.77 -42.56
C ARG A 25 -9.19 -35.80 -42.95
N GLY A 26 -9.54 -36.62 -43.94
CA GLY A 26 -10.89 -36.77 -44.50
C GLY A 26 -11.43 -38.19 -44.34
N ASN A 27 -12.57 -38.49 -44.99
CA ASN A 27 -13.23 -39.80 -44.86
C ASN A 27 -12.51 -40.95 -45.61
N LYS A 28 -11.46 -40.65 -46.39
CA LYS A 28 -10.66 -41.62 -47.13
C LYS A 28 -9.18 -41.50 -46.78
N ALA A 29 -8.49 -42.64 -46.77
CA ALA A 29 -7.10 -42.74 -46.29
C ALA A 29 -6.01 -42.27 -47.28
N GLU A 30 -6.33 -42.02 -48.56
CA GLU A 30 -5.32 -41.79 -49.62
C GLU A 30 -5.30 -40.37 -50.18
N SER A 31 -6.45 -39.72 -50.43
CA SER A 31 -6.52 -38.31 -50.81
C SER A 31 -7.84 -37.65 -50.39
N ILE A 32 -7.82 -36.32 -50.28
CA ILE A 32 -8.92 -35.50 -49.77
C ILE A 32 -9.16 -34.31 -50.71
N LEU A 33 -10.34 -34.27 -51.34
CA LEU A 33 -10.81 -33.11 -52.10
C LEU A 33 -11.53 -32.15 -51.14
N ASN A 34 -10.95 -30.98 -50.87
CA ASN A 34 -11.47 -30.03 -49.89
C ASN A 34 -11.41 -28.57 -50.36
N TYR A 35 -12.11 -27.69 -49.64
CA TYR A 35 -12.06 -26.24 -49.79
C TYR A 35 -12.33 -25.56 -48.44
N VAL A 36 -11.92 -24.29 -48.31
CA VAL A 36 -12.17 -23.46 -47.12
C VAL A 36 -13.25 -22.43 -47.43
N ARG A 37 -14.25 -22.31 -46.54
CA ARG A 37 -15.21 -21.22 -46.51
C ARG A 37 -14.86 -20.23 -45.41
N ALA A 38 -14.83 -18.94 -45.73
CA ALA A 38 -14.67 -17.88 -44.74
C ALA A 38 -16.00 -17.17 -44.47
N GLU A 39 -16.34 -16.98 -43.19
CA GLU A 39 -17.56 -16.31 -42.74
C GLU A 39 -17.24 -15.28 -41.65
N PHE A 40 -17.87 -14.11 -41.70
CA PHE A 40 -17.80 -13.08 -40.67
C PHE A 40 -19.17 -12.47 -40.44
N ASN A 41 -19.55 -12.23 -39.19
CA ASN A 41 -20.85 -11.65 -38.82
C ASN A 41 -22.10 -12.38 -39.43
N GLY A 42 -22.00 -13.70 -39.63
CA GLY A 42 -23.05 -14.51 -40.27
C GLY A 42 -23.16 -14.34 -41.79
N ILE A 43 -22.22 -13.65 -42.43
CA ILE A 43 -22.11 -13.44 -43.87
C ILE A 43 -20.95 -14.28 -44.41
N VAL A 44 -21.20 -15.07 -45.46
CA VAL A 44 -20.16 -15.81 -46.18
C VAL A 44 -19.34 -14.83 -47.02
N LEU A 45 -18.05 -14.71 -46.73
CA LEU A 45 -17.10 -13.86 -47.46
C LEU A 45 -16.62 -14.49 -48.76
N GLY A 46 -16.54 -15.82 -48.81
CA GLY A 46 -16.24 -16.59 -50.01
C GLY A 46 -15.78 -18.02 -49.74
N ASP A 47 -15.64 -18.79 -50.81
CA ASP A 47 -15.12 -20.16 -50.84
C ASP A 47 -13.81 -20.23 -51.63
N SER A 48 -12.83 -21.00 -51.15
CA SER A 48 -11.60 -21.29 -51.89
C SER A 48 -11.85 -22.18 -53.10
N GLN A 49 -10.84 -22.32 -53.97
CA GLN A 49 -10.85 -23.39 -54.96
C GLN A 49 -10.87 -24.76 -54.27
N LYS A 50 -11.49 -25.75 -54.93
CA LYS A 50 -11.49 -27.16 -54.49
C LYS A 50 -10.16 -27.78 -54.88
N LEU A 51 -9.37 -28.19 -53.89
CA LEU A 51 -8.04 -28.77 -54.08
C LEU A 51 -8.02 -30.22 -53.59
N ASP A 52 -7.35 -31.09 -54.34
CA ASP A 52 -7.10 -32.49 -53.98
C ASP A 52 -5.69 -32.60 -53.39
N ALA A 53 -5.56 -33.25 -52.24
CA ALA A 53 -4.30 -33.36 -51.51
C ALA A 53 -4.12 -34.74 -50.88
N ALA A 54 -2.88 -35.22 -50.87
CA ALA A 54 -2.48 -36.40 -50.12
C ALA A 54 -2.42 -36.08 -48.62
N VAL A 55 -2.79 -37.04 -47.77
CA VAL A 55 -2.98 -36.85 -46.32
C VAL A 55 -1.71 -36.34 -45.60
N ASP A 56 -0.52 -36.67 -46.12
CA ASP A 56 0.77 -36.27 -45.54
C ASP A 56 1.36 -34.96 -46.11
N GLN A 57 0.65 -34.26 -47.00
CA GLN A 57 1.10 -32.99 -47.59
C GLN A 57 0.13 -31.83 -47.27
N GLY A 58 0.69 -30.72 -46.77
CA GLY A 58 -0.09 -29.51 -46.49
C GLY A 58 -0.65 -28.86 -47.78
N VAL A 59 -1.88 -28.35 -47.68
CA VAL A 59 -2.68 -27.85 -48.80
C VAL A 59 -2.54 -26.33 -48.94
N ASP A 60 -1.89 -25.86 -50.00
CA ASP A 60 -1.64 -24.43 -50.23
C ASP A 60 -2.86 -23.76 -50.90
N TYR A 61 -3.82 -23.28 -50.10
CA TYR A 61 -5.05 -22.64 -50.60
C TYR A 61 -4.81 -21.29 -51.27
N ASN A 62 -3.92 -20.46 -50.71
CA ASN A 62 -3.69 -19.06 -51.12
C ASN A 62 -4.99 -18.26 -51.37
N PHE A 63 -6.00 -18.49 -50.54
CA PHE A 63 -7.35 -17.96 -50.71
C PHE A 63 -7.52 -16.64 -49.96
N THR A 64 -7.66 -15.54 -50.68
CA THR A 64 -7.97 -14.22 -50.11
C THR A 64 -9.44 -13.89 -50.24
N CYS A 65 -10.06 -13.47 -49.14
CA CYS A 65 -11.38 -12.83 -49.08
C CYS A 65 -11.28 -11.50 -48.32
N SER A 66 -12.33 -10.69 -48.35
CA SER A 66 -12.32 -9.38 -47.69
C SER A 66 -13.72 -8.89 -47.34
N PHE A 67 -13.81 -8.06 -46.30
CA PHE A 67 -15.01 -7.30 -45.95
C PHE A 67 -14.68 -5.83 -45.68
N GLU A 68 -15.68 -4.97 -45.81
CA GLU A 68 -15.57 -3.53 -45.52
C GLU A 68 -15.87 -3.29 -44.04
N CYS A 69 -14.97 -2.59 -43.34
CA CYS A 69 -15.20 -2.07 -42.00
C CYS A 69 -15.29 -0.54 -42.08
N SER A 70 -16.36 0.05 -41.55
CA SER A 70 -16.46 1.49 -41.35
C SER A 70 -15.94 1.90 -39.97
N ASP A 71 -15.49 3.14 -39.85
CA ASP A 71 -15.02 3.77 -38.60
C ASP A 71 -16.11 3.93 -37.51
N ALA A 72 -17.32 3.42 -37.74
CA ALA A 72 -18.43 3.54 -36.81
C ALA A 72 -18.26 2.60 -35.60
N ALA A 73 -18.55 3.09 -34.39
CA ALA A 73 -18.35 2.33 -33.14
C ALA A 73 -19.00 0.94 -33.12
N HIS A 74 -20.09 0.71 -33.86
CA HIS A 74 -20.79 -0.57 -33.92
C HIS A 74 -20.14 -1.62 -34.85
N THR A 75 -19.45 -1.20 -35.92
CA THR A 75 -18.66 -2.12 -36.76
C THR A 75 -17.34 -2.47 -36.08
N LEU A 76 -16.75 -1.53 -35.33
CA LEU A 76 -15.60 -1.77 -34.46
C LEU A 76 -15.96 -2.69 -33.28
N ASP A 77 -17.13 -2.50 -32.65
CA ASP A 77 -17.67 -3.44 -31.64
C ASP A 77 -17.87 -4.84 -32.23
N ASP A 78 -18.45 -4.96 -33.43
CA ASP A 78 -18.60 -6.24 -34.12
C ASP A 78 -17.24 -6.93 -34.35
N MET A 79 -16.20 -6.20 -34.75
CA MET A 79 -14.83 -6.74 -34.85
C MET A 79 -14.21 -7.14 -33.52
N ALA A 80 -14.59 -6.49 -32.41
CA ALA A 80 -14.05 -6.80 -31.09
C ALA A 80 -14.51 -8.17 -30.54
N HIS A 81 -15.75 -8.59 -30.86
CA HIS A 81 -16.36 -9.80 -30.27
C HIS A 81 -16.76 -10.91 -31.25
N LYS A 82 -16.74 -10.67 -32.57
CA LYS A 82 -17.07 -11.68 -33.58
C LYS A 82 -15.78 -12.14 -34.28
N PRO A 83 -15.33 -13.38 -34.07
CA PRO A 83 -14.23 -13.94 -34.85
C PRO A 83 -14.63 -14.15 -36.32
N VAL A 84 -13.62 -14.26 -37.20
CA VAL A 84 -13.80 -14.86 -38.52
C VAL A 84 -13.81 -16.37 -38.35
N ILE A 85 -14.82 -17.03 -38.92
CA ILE A 85 -14.99 -18.47 -38.89
C ILE A 85 -14.49 -19.04 -40.23
N LEU A 86 -13.50 -19.92 -40.16
CA LEU A 86 -12.98 -20.66 -41.32
C LEU A 86 -13.43 -22.11 -41.23
N THR A 87 -14.30 -22.54 -42.15
CA THR A 87 -14.83 -23.91 -42.20
C THR A 87 -14.17 -24.69 -43.32
N VAL A 88 -13.52 -25.81 -42.99
CA VAL A 88 -12.90 -26.71 -43.98
C VAL A 88 -13.90 -27.80 -44.37
N ILE A 89 -14.18 -27.94 -45.66
CA ILE A 89 -15.26 -28.78 -46.18
C ILE A 89 -14.72 -29.80 -47.19
N GLU A 90 -14.95 -31.08 -46.93
CA GLU A 90 -14.68 -32.20 -47.84
C GLU A 90 -15.81 -32.34 -48.88
N VAL A 91 -15.43 -32.61 -50.13
CA VAL A 91 -16.37 -32.93 -51.22
C VAL A 91 -16.37 -34.44 -51.45
N LEU A 92 -17.47 -35.11 -51.09
CA LEU A 92 -17.60 -36.55 -51.23
C LEU A 92 -17.90 -36.95 -52.69
N PRO A 93 -17.41 -38.12 -53.15
CA PRO A 93 -17.62 -38.58 -54.52
C PRO A 93 -19.10 -38.84 -54.83
N LYS A 94 -19.54 -38.44 -56.03
CA LYS A 94 -20.93 -38.61 -56.50
C LYS A 94 -21.30 -40.09 -56.68
N GLU A 95 -22.26 -40.58 -55.89
CA GLU A 95 -22.92 -41.85 -56.18
C GLU A 95 -23.84 -41.73 -57.41
N LYS A 96 -23.95 -42.81 -58.20
CA LYS A 96 -24.55 -42.84 -59.56
C LYS A 96 -26.05 -42.46 -59.70
N LYS A 97 -26.68 -41.90 -58.68
CA LYS A 97 -28.10 -41.46 -58.69
C LYS A 97 -28.39 -40.09 -58.07
N GLN A 98 -27.39 -39.35 -57.57
CA GLN A 98 -27.61 -38.03 -56.95
C GLN A 98 -27.25 -36.88 -57.90
N LYS A 99 -28.02 -35.78 -57.79
CA LYS A 99 -27.92 -34.60 -58.66
C LYS A 99 -27.08 -33.46 -58.05
N GLU A 100 -26.80 -33.53 -56.75
CA GLU A 100 -26.07 -32.55 -55.96
C GLU A 100 -24.78 -33.16 -55.39
N GLU A 101 -23.79 -32.31 -55.08
CA GLU A 101 -22.54 -32.72 -54.44
C GLU A 101 -22.74 -32.86 -52.93
N LYS A 102 -22.54 -34.07 -52.40
CA LYS A 102 -22.59 -34.32 -50.97
C LYS A 102 -21.29 -33.81 -50.34
N THR A 103 -21.37 -32.85 -49.42
CA THR A 103 -20.22 -32.30 -48.69
C THR A 103 -20.26 -32.71 -47.22
N ALA A 104 -19.09 -32.83 -46.59
CA ALA A 104 -18.94 -33.05 -45.16
C ALA A 104 -18.04 -31.96 -44.56
N VAL A 105 -18.38 -31.44 -43.38
CA VAL A 105 -17.50 -30.51 -42.66
C VAL A 105 -16.40 -31.33 -41.97
N ILE A 106 -15.15 -30.97 -42.21
CA ILE A 106 -13.99 -31.57 -41.53
C ILE A 106 -13.82 -30.91 -40.15
N GLY A 107 -13.87 -29.57 -40.12
CA GLY A 107 -13.76 -28.79 -38.89
C GLY A 107 -13.88 -27.29 -39.11
N GLN A 108 -13.81 -26.54 -38.02
CA GLN A 108 -13.84 -25.08 -37.98
C GLN A 108 -12.63 -24.53 -37.23
N ALA A 109 -12.05 -23.46 -37.76
CA ALA A 109 -11.00 -22.66 -37.13
C ALA A 109 -11.49 -21.22 -36.95
N ILE A 110 -10.89 -20.50 -36.01
CA ILE A 110 -11.25 -19.14 -35.65
C ILE A 110 -10.04 -18.21 -35.79
N VAL A 111 -10.28 -17.03 -36.35
CA VAL A 111 -9.32 -15.92 -36.38
C VAL A 111 -9.89 -14.76 -35.56
N ASP A 112 -9.17 -14.37 -34.51
CA ASP A 112 -9.47 -13.20 -33.69
C ASP A 112 -9.00 -11.92 -34.41
N LEU A 113 -9.87 -10.92 -34.54
CA LEU A 113 -9.58 -9.66 -35.23
C LEU A 113 -9.08 -8.56 -34.30
N LEU A 114 -9.04 -8.82 -32.99
CA LEU A 114 -8.57 -7.89 -31.96
C LEU A 114 -7.20 -7.24 -32.25
N PRO A 115 -6.18 -7.91 -32.85
CA PRO A 115 -4.90 -7.26 -33.16
C PRO A 115 -5.02 -6.01 -34.05
N LEU A 116 -6.03 -5.93 -34.93
CA LEU A 116 -6.26 -4.75 -35.77
C LEU A 116 -6.79 -3.56 -34.97
N LEU A 117 -7.57 -3.80 -33.91
CA LEU A 117 -8.06 -2.77 -33.00
C LEU A 117 -6.94 -2.23 -32.10
N HIS A 118 -5.94 -3.05 -31.76
CA HIS A 118 -4.68 -2.59 -31.17
C HIS A 118 -3.75 -1.86 -32.17
N GLY A 119 -4.24 -1.50 -33.37
CA GLY A 119 -3.51 -0.69 -34.35
C GLY A 119 -2.55 -1.46 -35.27
N GLN A 120 -2.53 -2.79 -35.24
CA GLN A 120 -1.71 -3.57 -36.18
C GLN A 120 -2.29 -3.50 -37.60
N VAL A 121 -1.42 -3.24 -38.58
CA VAL A 121 -1.80 -3.17 -40.01
C VAL A 121 -1.85 -4.56 -40.65
N SER A 122 -1.08 -5.51 -40.13
CA SER A 122 -1.16 -6.93 -40.54
C SER A 122 -0.64 -7.85 -39.44
N PHE A 123 -1.18 -9.08 -39.41
CA PHE A 123 -0.69 -10.17 -38.55
C PHE A 123 -0.84 -11.52 -39.26
N SER A 124 -0.07 -12.50 -38.81
CA SER A 124 -0.09 -13.88 -39.31
C SER A 124 -0.22 -14.83 -38.12
N SER A 125 -1.07 -15.86 -38.24
CA SER A 125 -1.32 -16.83 -37.16
C SER A 125 -1.65 -18.21 -37.71
N THR A 126 -1.14 -19.24 -37.03
CA THR A 126 -1.51 -20.65 -37.28
C THR A 126 -2.65 -21.03 -36.35
N VAL A 127 -3.87 -21.12 -36.88
CA VAL A 127 -5.09 -21.38 -36.11
C VAL A 127 -5.43 -22.86 -36.11
N LEU A 128 -5.85 -23.42 -34.97
CA LEU A 128 -6.20 -24.83 -34.86
C LEU A 128 -7.56 -25.11 -35.52
N LEU A 129 -7.65 -26.25 -36.22
CA LEU A 129 -8.89 -26.73 -36.83
C LEU A 129 -9.58 -27.69 -35.87
N HIS A 130 -10.73 -27.29 -35.33
CA HIS A 130 -11.49 -28.11 -34.39
C HIS A 130 -12.52 -28.97 -35.14
N PRO A 131 -12.54 -30.30 -34.92
CA PRO A 131 -13.47 -31.19 -35.60
C PRO A 131 -14.92 -30.91 -35.19
N THR A 132 -15.83 -30.96 -36.15
CA THR A 132 -17.28 -30.93 -35.87
C THR A 132 -17.77 -32.33 -35.48
N PRO A 133 -18.73 -32.47 -34.55
CA PRO A 133 -19.24 -33.78 -34.12
C PRO A 133 -19.76 -34.62 -35.30
N GLY A 134 -19.28 -35.86 -35.40
CA GLY A 134 -19.56 -36.78 -36.52
C GLY A 134 -18.67 -36.60 -37.75
N SER A 135 -17.58 -35.83 -37.67
CA SER A 135 -16.58 -35.69 -38.76
C SER A 135 -15.47 -36.75 -38.65
N PRO A 136 -14.82 -37.13 -39.77
CA PRO A 136 -13.68 -38.07 -39.74
C PRO A 136 -12.47 -37.53 -38.94
N ALA A 137 -12.36 -36.22 -38.76
CA ALA A 137 -11.31 -35.60 -37.97
C ALA A 137 -11.47 -35.83 -36.44
N GLU A 138 -12.69 -36.11 -35.96
CA GLU A 138 -12.96 -36.38 -34.54
C GLU A 138 -12.26 -37.67 -34.06
N ALA A 139 -12.25 -38.71 -34.90
CA ALA A 139 -11.53 -39.96 -34.64
C ALA A 139 -10.01 -39.77 -34.61
N ALA A 140 -9.47 -38.93 -35.50
CA ALA A 140 -8.03 -38.67 -35.58
C ALA A 140 -7.50 -37.85 -34.39
N SER A 141 -8.33 -37.04 -33.73
CA SER A 141 -7.94 -36.26 -32.55
C SER A 141 -7.74 -37.07 -31.26
N GLN A 142 -8.09 -38.37 -31.24
CA GLN A 142 -7.84 -39.26 -30.11
C GLN A 142 -6.49 -39.99 -30.20
N GLU A 143 -5.91 -40.08 -31.39
CA GLU A 143 -4.54 -40.57 -31.60
C GLU A 143 -3.57 -39.38 -31.53
N GLY A 144 -2.49 -39.49 -30.73
CA GLY A 144 -1.56 -38.40 -30.39
C GLY A 144 -0.67 -37.86 -31.52
N SER A 145 -1.25 -37.58 -32.69
CA SER A 145 -0.62 -37.04 -33.89
C SER A 145 -0.70 -35.49 -33.94
N CYS A 146 0.04 -34.87 -34.86
CA CYS A 146 0.03 -33.42 -35.03
C CYS A 146 -1.37 -32.89 -35.35
N LYS A 147 -1.86 -31.95 -34.53
CA LYS A 147 -3.20 -31.37 -34.68
C LYS A 147 -3.35 -30.68 -36.05
N PRO A 148 -4.54 -30.75 -36.68
CA PRO A 148 -4.80 -30.01 -37.93
C PRO A 148 -4.86 -28.50 -37.65
N SER A 149 -4.33 -27.71 -38.58
CA SER A 149 -4.28 -26.24 -38.46
C SER A 149 -4.35 -25.55 -39.82
N LEU A 150 -4.66 -24.25 -39.81
CA LEU A 150 -4.62 -23.36 -40.97
C LEU A 150 -3.66 -22.20 -40.71
N ASP A 151 -2.78 -21.90 -41.65
CA ASP A 151 -1.93 -20.72 -41.64
C ASP A 151 -2.68 -19.56 -42.32
N VAL A 152 -2.97 -18.51 -41.55
CA VAL A 152 -3.82 -17.39 -41.98
C VAL A 152 -3.11 -16.07 -41.76
N THR A 153 -3.24 -15.16 -42.72
CA THR A 153 -2.78 -13.77 -42.60
C THR A 153 -3.94 -12.81 -42.76
N VAL A 154 -3.96 -11.75 -41.95
CA VAL A 154 -4.97 -10.69 -42.02
C VAL A 154 -4.24 -9.36 -42.19
N CYS A 155 -4.72 -8.51 -43.10
CA CYS A 155 -4.15 -7.18 -43.33
C CYS A 155 -5.18 -6.14 -43.73
N VAL A 156 -4.88 -4.89 -43.37
CA VAL A 156 -5.58 -3.66 -43.75
C VAL A 156 -4.61 -2.72 -44.49
N PRO A 157 -5.08 -1.78 -45.32
CA PRO A 157 -4.20 -0.87 -46.05
C PRO A 157 -3.62 0.26 -45.17
N GLU A 158 -4.37 0.71 -44.17
CA GLU A 158 -4.01 1.68 -43.14
C GLU A 158 -4.58 1.21 -41.79
N PRO A 159 -4.04 1.65 -40.62
CA PRO A 159 -4.58 1.29 -39.32
C PRO A 159 -6.08 1.65 -39.20
N LEU A 160 -6.88 0.77 -38.58
CA LEU A 160 -8.33 0.99 -38.41
C LEU A 160 -8.68 2.18 -37.51
N LEU A 161 -7.75 2.58 -36.65
CA LEU A 161 -7.88 3.72 -35.75
C LEU A 161 -6.69 4.66 -35.97
N SER A 162 -6.94 5.96 -36.03
CA SER A 162 -5.85 6.94 -35.97
C SER A 162 -5.15 6.88 -34.59
N GLY A 163 -3.90 7.33 -34.49
CA GLY A 163 -3.16 7.27 -33.23
C GLY A 163 -3.84 7.97 -32.04
N VAL A 164 -4.63 9.03 -32.31
CA VAL A 164 -5.42 9.75 -31.29
C VAL A 164 -6.68 8.97 -30.92
N GLN A 165 -7.43 8.43 -31.91
CA GLN A 165 -8.56 7.56 -31.60
C GLN A 165 -8.10 6.33 -30.81
N LEU A 166 -6.95 5.74 -31.15
CA LEU A 166 -6.38 4.60 -30.45
C LEU A 166 -5.84 4.97 -29.06
N SER A 167 -5.37 6.20 -28.80
CA SER A 167 -5.01 6.62 -27.43
C SER A 167 -6.26 6.84 -26.57
N ASP A 168 -7.33 7.36 -27.15
CA ASP A 168 -8.48 7.88 -26.40
C ASP A 168 -9.64 6.88 -26.30
N SER A 169 -9.71 5.88 -27.19
CA SER A 169 -10.67 4.76 -27.11
C SER A 169 -10.27 3.72 -26.07
N ASN A 170 -11.22 2.89 -25.63
CA ASN A 170 -10.97 1.80 -24.68
C ASN A 170 -11.68 0.51 -25.10
N LEU A 171 -11.26 -0.63 -24.57
CA LEU A 171 -11.88 -1.93 -24.83
C LEU A 171 -12.37 -2.53 -23.50
N LEU A 172 -13.69 -2.67 -23.39
CA LEU A 172 -14.38 -3.22 -22.22
C LEU A 172 -14.67 -4.71 -22.43
N LYS A 173 -14.11 -5.57 -21.59
CA LYS A 173 -14.34 -7.01 -21.57
C LYS A 173 -15.26 -7.33 -20.40
N VAL A 174 -16.39 -7.98 -20.67
CA VAL A 174 -17.31 -8.45 -19.63
C VAL A 174 -17.40 -9.97 -19.70
N THR A 175 -16.95 -10.64 -18.66
CA THR A 175 -16.92 -12.09 -18.54
C THR A 175 -17.91 -12.53 -17.48
N VAL A 176 -18.97 -13.21 -17.90
CA VAL A 176 -19.91 -13.87 -16.97
C VAL A 176 -19.41 -15.29 -16.75
N GLU A 177 -18.96 -15.58 -15.53
CA GLU A 177 -18.40 -16.88 -15.18
C GLU A 177 -19.52 -17.89 -14.87
N THR A 178 -20.02 -17.87 -13.64
CA THR A 178 -20.89 -18.89 -13.06
C THR A 178 -21.77 -18.29 -11.97
N ALA A 179 -23.04 -18.68 -11.94
CA ALA A 179 -23.95 -18.46 -10.82
C ALA A 179 -24.01 -19.71 -9.94
N TYR A 180 -23.77 -19.56 -8.64
CA TYR A 180 -23.70 -20.63 -7.65
C TYR A 180 -24.90 -20.59 -6.70
N SER A 181 -25.21 -21.73 -6.06
CA SER A 181 -26.37 -21.88 -5.17
C SER A 181 -27.69 -21.52 -5.88
N VAL A 182 -27.88 -22.02 -7.11
CA VAL A 182 -29.07 -21.72 -7.93
C VAL A 182 -30.33 -22.45 -7.43
N PRO A 183 -31.55 -21.90 -7.61
CA PRO A 183 -32.77 -22.49 -7.07
C PRO A 183 -33.05 -23.92 -7.54
N GLU A 184 -33.50 -24.80 -6.64
CA GLU A 184 -33.70 -26.23 -6.97
C GLU A 184 -34.69 -26.50 -8.11
N VAL A 185 -35.65 -25.59 -8.34
CA VAL A 185 -36.65 -25.68 -9.43
C VAL A 185 -36.02 -25.55 -10.83
N TRP A 186 -34.72 -25.24 -10.92
CA TRP A 186 -33.94 -25.28 -12.16
C TRP A 186 -33.56 -26.70 -12.60
N ASN A 187 -33.80 -27.72 -11.76
CA ASN A 187 -33.70 -29.11 -12.17
C ASN A 187 -34.62 -29.42 -13.37
N PRO A 188 -34.15 -30.14 -14.40
CA PRO A 188 -35.05 -30.72 -15.39
C PRO A 188 -35.92 -31.79 -14.72
N VAL A 189 -37.24 -31.59 -14.70
CA VAL A 189 -38.19 -32.59 -14.22
C VAL A 189 -38.13 -33.81 -15.14
N SER A 190 -37.60 -34.91 -14.60
CA SER A 190 -37.65 -36.30 -15.09
C SER A 190 -38.04 -36.47 -16.57
N GLY A 191 -37.11 -36.13 -17.47
CA GLY A 191 -37.12 -36.56 -18.88
C GLY A 191 -38.23 -36.03 -19.79
N SER A 192 -38.99 -34.98 -19.43
CA SER A 192 -40.13 -34.52 -20.25
C SER A 192 -40.21 -33.01 -20.54
N GLY A 193 -39.41 -32.17 -19.88
CA GLY A 193 -39.32 -30.74 -20.19
C GLY A 193 -38.35 -30.42 -21.34
N PRO A 194 -38.59 -29.38 -22.17
CA PRO A 194 -37.56 -28.86 -23.05
C PRO A 194 -36.37 -28.33 -22.23
N PRO A 195 -35.13 -28.41 -22.75
CA PRO A 195 -33.98 -27.79 -22.09
C PRO A 195 -34.27 -26.32 -21.78
N SER A 196 -33.91 -25.89 -20.57
CA SER A 196 -34.03 -24.48 -20.18
C SER A 196 -32.72 -23.77 -20.50
N SER A 197 -32.78 -22.63 -21.18
CA SER A 197 -31.63 -21.77 -21.43
C SER A 197 -31.58 -20.70 -20.35
N TYR A 198 -30.43 -20.53 -19.71
CA TYR A 198 -30.20 -19.49 -18.73
C TYR A 198 -29.50 -18.30 -19.40
N VAL A 199 -30.02 -17.10 -19.13
CA VAL A 199 -29.59 -15.87 -19.80
C VAL A 199 -29.24 -14.84 -18.73
N ALA A 200 -28.04 -14.28 -18.82
CA ALA A 200 -27.66 -13.07 -18.11
C ALA A 200 -27.54 -11.90 -19.11
N ALA A 201 -27.90 -10.70 -18.70
CA ALA A 201 -27.87 -9.51 -19.55
C ALA A 201 -27.49 -8.25 -18.77
N LEU A 202 -26.73 -7.38 -19.42
CA LEU A 202 -26.45 -6.03 -18.95
C LEU A 202 -26.28 -5.09 -20.14
N GLN A 203 -26.34 -3.78 -19.90
CA GLN A 203 -26.28 -2.77 -20.95
C GLN A 203 -25.10 -1.83 -20.71
N VAL A 204 -24.30 -1.54 -21.74
CA VAL A 204 -23.11 -0.67 -21.69
C VAL A 204 -23.22 0.47 -22.73
N PRO A 205 -22.68 1.67 -22.48
CA PRO A 205 -22.57 2.70 -23.51
C PRO A 205 -21.48 2.30 -24.52
N LEU A 206 -21.73 2.45 -25.83
CA LEU A 206 -20.65 2.39 -26.85
C LEU A 206 -20.15 3.80 -27.21
N THR A 207 -21.05 4.78 -27.11
CA THR A 207 -20.87 6.20 -27.46
C THR A 207 -21.70 7.05 -26.48
N ALA A 208 -21.68 8.39 -26.58
CA ALA A 208 -22.55 9.25 -25.75
C ALA A 208 -24.06 8.97 -25.94
N GLU A 209 -24.51 8.68 -27.18
CA GLU A 209 -25.94 8.55 -27.50
C GLU A 209 -26.41 7.09 -27.64
N LYS A 210 -25.50 6.16 -27.94
CA LYS A 210 -25.83 4.76 -28.24
C LYS A 210 -25.37 3.81 -27.13
N GLU A 211 -26.35 3.07 -26.60
CA GLU A 211 -26.16 1.95 -25.69
C GLU A 211 -26.20 0.60 -26.44
N GLN A 212 -25.54 -0.40 -25.88
CA GLN A 212 -25.49 -1.76 -26.39
C GLN A 212 -25.83 -2.75 -25.28
N VAL A 213 -26.80 -3.63 -25.56
CA VAL A 213 -27.14 -4.75 -24.68
C VAL A 213 -26.19 -5.90 -24.94
N LEU A 214 -25.60 -6.44 -23.87
CA LEU A 214 -24.74 -7.62 -23.87
C LEU A 214 -25.55 -8.81 -23.35
N MET A 215 -25.74 -9.83 -24.18
CA MET A 215 -26.55 -11.01 -23.87
C MET A 215 -25.67 -12.25 -23.72
N PHE A 216 -25.67 -12.85 -22.54
CA PHE A 216 -24.95 -14.08 -22.21
C PHE A 216 -25.95 -15.23 -22.19
N SER A 217 -26.19 -15.81 -23.36
CA SER A 217 -27.15 -16.91 -23.57
C SER A 217 -26.50 -18.28 -23.45
N ASN A 218 -27.31 -19.32 -23.20
CA ASN A 218 -26.90 -20.73 -23.13
C ASN A 218 -26.04 -21.10 -21.91
N GLY A 219 -26.32 -20.53 -20.74
CA GLY A 219 -25.70 -21.00 -19.49
C GLY A 219 -25.96 -22.50 -19.27
N LEU A 220 -24.93 -23.24 -18.87
CA LEU A 220 -24.98 -24.69 -18.67
C LEU A 220 -25.20 -25.02 -17.18
N LEU A 221 -26.30 -25.71 -16.87
CA LEU A 221 -26.54 -26.24 -15.52
C LEU A 221 -25.60 -27.41 -15.24
N LYS A 222 -24.70 -27.24 -14.27
CA LYS A 222 -23.81 -28.27 -13.73
C LYS A 222 -24.36 -28.77 -12.38
N VAL A 223 -24.22 -30.08 -12.15
CA VAL A 223 -24.54 -30.69 -10.85
C VAL A 223 -23.41 -30.42 -9.85
N GLY A 224 -23.73 -30.41 -8.55
CA GLY A 224 -22.72 -30.32 -7.49
C GLY A 224 -21.99 -31.64 -7.27
N GLY A 225 -20.83 -31.58 -6.61
CA GLY A 225 -19.94 -32.69 -6.28
C GLY A 225 -18.47 -32.42 -6.61
N GLU A 226 -18.19 -31.53 -7.56
CA GLU A 226 -16.84 -31.13 -7.98
C GLU A 226 -16.78 -29.61 -8.17
N SER A 227 -15.71 -28.96 -7.71
CA SER A 227 -15.43 -27.53 -7.96
C SER A 227 -15.00 -27.27 -9.41
N GLU A 228 -15.06 -26.01 -9.86
CA GLU A 228 -14.53 -25.65 -11.18
C GLU A 228 -12.99 -25.71 -11.20
N PRO A 229 -12.36 -26.23 -12.28
CA PRO A 229 -10.92 -26.22 -12.41
C PRO A 229 -10.40 -24.79 -12.64
N MET A 230 -9.32 -24.44 -11.95
CA MET A 230 -8.57 -23.20 -12.16
C MET A 230 -7.98 -23.14 -13.58
N GLY A 231 -7.91 -21.95 -14.17
CA GLY A 231 -7.37 -21.77 -15.53
C GLY A 231 -8.29 -22.21 -16.66
N ARG A 232 -9.57 -22.50 -16.41
CA ARG A 232 -10.51 -22.93 -17.45
C ARG A 232 -10.69 -21.83 -18.54
N PRO A 233 -10.81 -22.19 -19.84
CA PRO A 233 -10.79 -21.23 -20.94
C PRO A 233 -12.10 -20.43 -21.08
N ARG A 234 -12.01 -19.16 -21.50
CA ARG A 234 -13.16 -18.30 -21.80
C ARG A 234 -13.76 -18.64 -23.17
N LYS A 235 -15.08 -18.47 -23.32
CA LYS A 235 -15.85 -18.76 -24.53
C LYS A 235 -16.28 -17.49 -25.26
N TRP A 236 -16.43 -17.61 -26.57
CA TRP A 236 -17.06 -16.57 -27.39
C TRP A 236 -18.56 -16.45 -27.08
N PRO A 237 -19.18 -15.26 -27.22
CA PRO A 237 -20.61 -15.02 -27.02
C PRO A 237 -21.45 -15.49 -28.23
N LEU A 238 -20.93 -16.46 -28.97
CA LEU A 238 -21.59 -17.10 -30.10
C LEU A 238 -22.23 -18.40 -29.58
N GLY A 239 -23.49 -18.65 -29.95
CA GLY A 239 -24.21 -19.86 -29.57
C GLY A 239 -23.64 -21.15 -30.21
N PRO A 240 -24.42 -22.25 -30.29
CA PRO A 240 -23.96 -23.54 -30.80
C PRO A 240 -23.70 -23.59 -32.33
N LEU A 241 -23.29 -22.47 -32.93
CA LEU A 241 -22.85 -22.32 -34.32
C LEU A 241 -21.41 -22.84 -34.54
N LEU A 242 -20.63 -22.95 -33.47
CA LEU A 242 -19.22 -23.35 -33.48
C LEU A 242 -19.04 -24.79 -33.00
N ALA A 243 -18.10 -25.51 -33.62
CA ALA A 243 -17.59 -26.80 -33.16
C ALA A 243 -17.14 -26.71 -31.69
N PRO A 244 -17.32 -27.76 -30.85
CA PRO A 244 -17.07 -27.69 -29.40
C PRO A 244 -15.71 -27.13 -29.00
N GLY A 245 -14.64 -27.51 -29.72
CA GLY A 245 -13.29 -26.98 -29.46
C GLY A 245 -13.06 -25.54 -29.93
N ALA A 246 -13.83 -25.06 -30.92
CA ALA A 246 -13.75 -23.69 -31.44
C ALA A 246 -14.57 -22.68 -30.61
N GLN A 247 -15.33 -23.12 -29.59
CA GLN A 247 -16.11 -22.19 -28.77
C GLN A 247 -15.23 -21.32 -27.85
N PHE A 248 -13.97 -21.66 -27.67
CA PHE A 248 -13.03 -20.98 -26.78
C PHE A 248 -12.25 -19.84 -27.45
N ILE A 249 -11.92 -18.82 -26.66
CA ILE A 249 -11.05 -17.71 -27.06
C ILE A 249 -9.59 -18.17 -26.94
N PRO A 250 -8.79 -18.13 -28.03
CA PRO A 250 -7.39 -18.57 -27.98
C PRO A 250 -6.56 -17.79 -26.97
N GLY A 251 -5.86 -18.49 -26.08
CA GLY A 251 -4.91 -17.89 -25.12
C GLY A 251 -5.55 -17.15 -23.94
N VAL A 252 -6.87 -17.25 -23.72
CA VAL A 252 -7.56 -16.56 -22.62
C VAL A 252 -8.23 -17.55 -21.65
N SER A 253 -7.70 -17.62 -20.44
CA SER A 253 -8.23 -18.39 -19.30
C SER A 253 -8.90 -17.48 -18.25
N MET A 254 -9.63 -18.09 -17.31
CA MET A 254 -9.99 -17.42 -16.05
C MET A 254 -8.94 -17.70 -15.00
N GLU A 255 -8.49 -16.64 -14.34
CA GLU A 255 -7.56 -16.68 -13.21
C GLU A 255 -8.38 -16.61 -11.92
N GLY A 256 -8.08 -17.49 -10.96
CA GLY A 256 -8.75 -17.52 -9.67
C GLY A 256 -8.02 -16.63 -8.67
N GLU A 257 -8.77 -15.81 -7.95
CA GLU A 257 -8.29 -14.97 -6.86
C GLU A 257 -8.77 -15.53 -5.50
N PRO A 258 -8.08 -15.24 -4.39
CA PRO A 258 -8.61 -15.51 -3.07
C PRO A 258 -9.93 -14.76 -2.84
N ILE A 259 -10.92 -15.40 -2.21
CA ILE A 259 -12.25 -14.81 -1.92
C ILE A 259 -12.14 -13.45 -1.21
N GLU A 260 -11.13 -13.30 -0.34
CA GLU A 260 -10.84 -12.09 0.44
C GLU A 260 -10.29 -10.91 -0.40
N MET A 261 -9.95 -11.16 -1.67
CA MET A 261 -9.47 -10.16 -2.64
C MET A 261 -10.47 -9.89 -3.78
N GLU A 262 -11.60 -10.62 -3.82
CA GLU A 262 -12.69 -10.38 -4.78
C GLU A 262 -13.53 -9.16 -4.35
N ASP A 263 -14.22 -8.54 -5.30
CA ASP A 263 -15.21 -7.48 -5.04
C ASP A 263 -16.60 -8.08 -4.65
N GLY A 264 -17.49 -7.25 -4.09
CA GLY A 264 -18.92 -7.58 -3.93
C GLY A 264 -19.34 -8.16 -2.57
N ASP A 265 -20.52 -8.80 -2.54
CA ASP A 265 -21.33 -9.03 -1.34
C ASP A 265 -20.87 -10.19 -0.44
N LEU A 266 -20.07 -11.14 -0.96
CA LEU A 266 -19.77 -12.43 -0.31
C LEU A 266 -18.26 -12.68 -0.15
N THR A 267 -17.58 -11.64 0.33
CA THR A 267 -16.11 -11.53 0.44
C THR A 267 -15.61 -11.60 1.90
N SER A 268 -16.54 -11.69 2.87
CA SER A 268 -16.23 -11.72 4.29
C SER A 268 -15.64 -13.06 4.76
N ILE A 269 -14.97 -13.04 5.92
CA ILE A 269 -14.44 -14.26 6.55
C ILE A 269 -15.58 -15.23 6.92
N GLU A 270 -16.75 -14.71 7.28
CA GLU A 270 -17.95 -15.50 7.61
C GLU A 270 -18.53 -16.22 6.38
N ASP A 271 -18.48 -15.58 5.20
CA ASP A 271 -18.98 -16.14 3.95
C ASP A 271 -18.11 -17.25 3.37
N ARG A 272 -16.84 -17.33 3.80
CA ARG A 272 -15.85 -18.27 3.26
C ARG A 272 -16.32 -19.72 3.29
N ASP A 273 -16.99 -20.15 4.34
CA ASP A 273 -17.44 -21.54 4.47
C ASP A 273 -18.74 -21.79 3.68
N PHE A 274 -19.61 -20.79 3.55
CA PHE A 274 -20.75 -20.83 2.62
C PHE A 274 -20.29 -20.86 1.15
N ARG A 275 -19.30 -20.05 0.76
CA ARG A 275 -18.71 -20.02 -0.59
C ARG A 275 -18.14 -21.40 -0.94
N LYS A 276 -17.33 -22.00 -0.05
CA LYS A 276 -16.81 -23.38 -0.22
C LYS A 276 -17.91 -24.41 -0.42
N GLU A 277 -18.97 -24.39 0.40
CA GLU A 277 -20.10 -25.32 0.27
C GLU A 277 -20.85 -25.11 -1.07
N ALA A 278 -21.06 -23.86 -1.46
CA ALA A 278 -21.77 -23.50 -2.68
C ALA A 278 -21.00 -23.81 -3.97
N GLU A 279 -19.67 -23.68 -3.96
CA GLU A 279 -18.81 -23.98 -5.11
C GLU A 279 -18.57 -25.48 -5.32
N THR A 280 -18.56 -26.26 -4.24
CA THR A 280 -18.31 -27.71 -4.28
C THR A 280 -19.60 -28.53 -4.40
N ASN A 281 -20.54 -28.35 -3.48
CA ASN A 281 -21.66 -29.27 -3.26
C ASN A 281 -22.97 -28.82 -3.91
N LYS A 282 -23.16 -27.51 -4.13
CA LYS A 282 -24.41 -26.98 -4.70
C LYS A 282 -24.38 -26.95 -6.23
N LYS A 283 -25.58 -26.88 -6.81
CA LYS A 283 -25.77 -26.74 -8.27
C LYS A 283 -25.43 -25.33 -8.71
N ARG A 284 -25.00 -25.21 -9.97
CA ARG A 284 -24.52 -23.96 -10.54
C ARG A 284 -24.84 -23.85 -12.03
N VAL A 285 -24.96 -22.64 -12.54
CA VAL A 285 -25.10 -22.36 -13.97
C VAL A 285 -23.85 -21.63 -14.45
N SER A 286 -23.14 -22.22 -15.39
CA SER A 286 -21.84 -21.76 -15.88
C SER A 286 -21.97 -21.30 -17.33
N TRP A 287 -21.59 -20.06 -17.61
CA TRP A 287 -21.48 -19.50 -18.95
C TRP A 287 -20.02 -19.55 -19.41
N ASP A 288 -19.09 -19.09 -18.59
CA ASP A 288 -17.66 -18.90 -18.89
C ASP A 288 -17.42 -18.06 -20.16
N THR A 289 -18.26 -17.04 -20.40
CA THR A 289 -18.34 -16.34 -21.69
C THR A 289 -17.83 -14.90 -21.56
N GLU A 290 -16.91 -14.49 -22.42
CA GLU A 290 -16.39 -13.11 -22.51
C GLU A 290 -17.01 -12.35 -23.69
N ARG A 291 -17.59 -11.18 -23.43
CA ARG A 291 -18.04 -10.21 -24.43
C ARG A 291 -17.16 -8.96 -24.36
N ARG A 292 -16.30 -8.79 -25.37
CA ARG A 292 -15.47 -7.59 -25.57
C ARG A 292 -16.30 -6.51 -26.27
N CYS A 293 -16.15 -5.25 -25.90
CA CYS A 293 -16.93 -4.12 -26.41
C CYS A 293 -16.01 -2.94 -26.69
N PHE A 294 -16.13 -2.35 -27.87
CA PHE A 294 -15.35 -1.16 -28.23
C PHE A 294 -16.01 0.10 -27.68
N LEU A 295 -15.27 0.88 -26.88
CA LEU A 295 -15.72 2.18 -26.36
C LEU A 295 -14.98 3.29 -27.11
N ASP A 296 -15.72 4.20 -27.74
CA ASP A 296 -15.13 5.46 -28.18
C ASP A 296 -14.91 6.41 -26.98
N VAL A 297 -14.32 7.58 -27.25
CA VAL A 297 -13.95 8.58 -26.23
C VAL A 297 -15.19 9.03 -25.43
N ASP A 298 -16.30 9.25 -26.13
CA ASP A 298 -17.56 9.70 -25.57
C ASP A 298 -18.28 8.58 -24.78
N GLY A 299 -18.17 7.33 -25.24
CA GLY A 299 -18.64 6.13 -24.56
C GLY A 299 -17.89 5.86 -23.25
N ALA A 300 -16.57 5.99 -23.27
CA ALA A 300 -15.73 5.91 -22.07
C ALA A 300 -16.06 7.03 -21.06
N ALA A 301 -16.19 8.27 -21.52
CA ALA A 301 -16.61 9.40 -20.67
C ALA A 301 -18.04 9.22 -20.12
N CYS A 302 -18.95 8.65 -20.90
CA CYS A 302 -20.31 8.31 -20.48
C CYS A 302 -20.32 7.21 -19.41
N LEU A 303 -19.47 6.18 -19.56
CA LEU A 303 -19.28 5.13 -18.56
C LEU A 303 -18.78 5.72 -17.23
N THR A 304 -17.68 6.50 -17.26
CA THR A 304 -17.14 7.19 -16.08
C THR A 304 -18.19 8.02 -15.35
N ARG A 305 -18.96 8.84 -16.08
CA ARG A 305 -20.01 9.68 -15.49
C ARG A 305 -21.10 8.84 -14.80
N ARG A 306 -21.56 7.76 -15.43
CA ARG A 306 -22.61 6.90 -14.87
C ARG A 306 -22.15 6.13 -13.64
N ILE A 307 -20.90 5.66 -13.61
CA ILE A 307 -20.35 5.01 -12.41
C ILE A 307 -20.32 6.01 -11.25
N ALA A 308 -19.89 7.25 -11.47
CA ALA A 308 -19.94 8.29 -10.44
C ALA A 308 -21.38 8.65 -10.01
N GLU A 309 -22.37 8.53 -10.91
CA GLU A 309 -23.78 8.83 -10.60
C GLU A 309 -24.54 7.70 -9.89
N SER A 310 -24.32 6.42 -10.23
CA SER A 310 -25.12 5.30 -9.69
C SER A 310 -24.32 4.20 -9.01
N ARG A 311 -22.99 4.12 -9.19
CA ARG A 311 -22.05 3.07 -8.72
C ARG A 311 -22.39 1.65 -9.17
N LEU A 312 -23.54 1.17 -8.70
CA LEU A 312 -24.15 -0.11 -8.98
C LEU A 312 -24.61 -0.21 -10.44
N TRP A 313 -24.23 -1.30 -11.08
CA TRP A 313 -24.60 -1.67 -12.44
C TRP A 313 -25.49 -2.92 -12.44
N PRO A 314 -26.72 -2.85 -12.97
CA PRO A 314 -27.65 -3.98 -12.93
C PRO A 314 -27.26 -5.04 -13.96
N VAL A 315 -27.11 -6.28 -13.49
CA VAL A 315 -26.97 -7.48 -14.30
C VAL A 315 -28.22 -8.33 -14.07
N GLU A 316 -29.10 -8.37 -15.07
CA GLU A 316 -30.36 -9.11 -15.00
C GLU A 316 -30.15 -10.57 -15.40
N VAL A 317 -30.73 -11.51 -14.66
CA VAL A 317 -30.68 -12.95 -14.94
C VAL A 317 -32.10 -13.49 -15.08
N MET A 318 -32.32 -14.35 -16.07
CA MET A 318 -33.59 -15.04 -16.29
C MET A 318 -33.41 -16.49 -16.74
N ARG A 319 -34.49 -17.26 -16.57
CA ARG A 319 -34.68 -18.56 -17.23
C ARG A 319 -35.54 -18.36 -18.49
N SER A 320 -35.16 -18.99 -19.59
CA SER A 320 -35.88 -18.95 -20.87
C SER A 320 -36.17 -20.36 -21.39
N PRO A 321 -37.42 -20.68 -21.80
CA PRO A 321 -37.76 -21.99 -22.36
C PRO A 321 -37.23 -22.14 -23.79
N GLN A 322 -36.42 -23.18 -24.06
CA GLN A 322 -35.85 -23.40 -25.39
C GLN A 322 -36.90 -23.99 -26.35
N VAL A 323 -37.35 -23.18 -27.32
CA VAL A 323 -38.29 -23.64 -28.37
C VAL A 323 -37.56 -24.55 -29.37
N GLY A 324 -37.88 -25.84 -29.34
CA GLY A 324 -37.27 -26.84 -30.22
C GLY A 324 -37.68 -26.68 -31.69
N ALA A 325 -36.70 -26.55 -32.59
CA ALA A 325 -36.91 -26.51 -34.03
C ALA A 325 -37.31 -27.88 -34.60
N THR A 326 -38.60 -28.23 -34.50
CA THR A 326 -39.14 -29.46 -35.09
C THR A 326 -39.56 -29.26 -36.55
N LYS A 327 -39.34 -30.31 -37.37
CA LYS A 327 -39.59 -30.30 -38.82
C LYS A 327 -41.08 -30.22 -39.14
N GLY A 328 -41.39 -29.54 -40.25
CA GLY A 328 -42.73 -29.10 -40.65
C GLY A 328 -43.89 -30.10 -40.45
N GLY A 329 -44.89 -29.63 -39.69
CA GLY A 329 -46.25 -30.14 -39.68
C GLY A 329 -47.23 -28.97 -39.81
N LYS A 330 -48.34 -29.15 -40.54
CA LYS A 330 -49.38 -28.11 -40.70
C LYS A 330 -50.10 -27.89 -39.36
N ALA A 331 -49.91 -26.72 -38.74
CA ALA A 331 -50.74 -26.28 -37.63
C ALA A 331 -52.12 -25.82 -38.12
N GLY A 332 -53.17 -26.22 -37.39
CA GLY A 332 -54.53 -25.74 -37.59
C GLY A 332 -54.69 -24.27 -37.17
N LYS A 333 -55.73 -23.63 -37.69
CA LYS A 333 -56.03 -22.22 -37.47
C LYS A 333 -56.92 -22.06 -36.24
N ASP A 334 -56.36 -21.56 -35.13
CA ASP A 334 -57.15 -21.06 -34.01
C ASP A 334 -56.73 -19.66 -33.58
N LYS A 335 -57.63 -18.99 -32.84
CA LYS A 335 -57.68 -17.53 -32.67
C LYS A 335 -56.72 -17.03 -31.58
N GLY A 336 -56.15 -15.84 -31.80
CA GLY A 336 -55.15 -15.26 -30.90
C GLY A 336 -55.72 -14.58 -29.66
N GLY A 337 -54.92 -14.61 -28.59
CA GLY A 337 -54.76 -13.54 -27.61
C GLY A 337 -53.29 -13.08 -27.66
N GLU A 338 -53.04 -11.82 -27.33
CA GLU A 338 -51.68 -11.28 -27.19
C GLU A 338 -51.15 -11.64 -25.79
N ASP A 339 -50.63 -12.85 -25.62
CA ASP A 339 -49.87 -13.20 -24.41
C ASP A 339 -48.52 -12.47 -24.47
N GLU A 340 -48.33 -11.46 -23.61
CA GLU A 340 -47.00 -10.92 -23.34
C GLU A 340 -46.11 -12.06 -22.81
N THR A 341 -44.94 -12.28 -23.45
CA THR A 341 -44.02 -13.34 -23.06
C THR A 341 -43.47 -13.10 -21.64
N GLN A 342 -44.10 -13.72 -20.65
CA GLN A 342 -43.76 -13.55 -19.24
C GLN A 342 -42.32 -14.01 -18.97
N LEU A 343 -41.50 -13.12 -18.39
CA LEU A 343 -40.15 -13.43 -17.94
C LEU A 343 -40.21 -14.41 -16.76
N SER A 344 -39.59 -15.58 -16.89
CA SER A 344 -39.50 -16.56 -15.79
C SER A 344 -38.19 -16.45 -15.02
N PHE A 345 -38.26 -16.56 -13.69
CA PHE A 345 -37.14 -16.40 -12.76
C PHE A 345 -36.32 -15.11 -13.00
N HIS A 346 -36.99 -13.96 -13.08
CA HIS A 346 -36.33 -12.66 -13.30
C HIS A 346 -35.68 -12.15 -12.01
N GLY A 347 -34.35 -12.14 -11.99
CA GLY A 347 -33.53 -11.60 -10.90
C GLY A 347 -32.55 -10.55 -11.39
N VAL A 348 -31.92 -9.84 -10.45
CA VAL A 348 -30.90 -8.82 -10.71
C VAL A 348 -29.79 -8.88 -9.66
N ALA A 349 -28.55 -8.83 -10.11
CA ALA A 349 -27.37 -8.55 -9.29
C ALA A 349 -26.93 -7.11 -9.55
N TYR A 350 -26.45 -6.43 -8.51
CA TYR A 350 -25.97 -5.06 -8.59
C TYR A 350 -24.45 -5.06 -8.45
N VAL A 351 -23.75 -4.99 -9.58
CA VAL A 351 -22.28 -5.02 -9.64
C VAL A 351 -21.76 -3.63 -9.30
N ASP A 352 -20.93 -3.48 -8.26
CA ASP A 352 -20.30 -2.19 -8.01
C ASP A 352 -19.17 -1.94 -9.02
N MET A 353 -19.28 -0.85 -9.77
CA MET A 353 -18.30 -0.43 -10.76
C MET A 353 -17.38 0.68 -10.23
N ALA A 354 -17.59 1.17 -9.01
CA ALA A 354 -16.78 2.22 -8.39
C ALA A 354 -15.26 1.93 -8.42
N PRO A 355 -14.76 0.69 -8.23
CA PRO A 355 -13.32 0.43 -8.29
C PRO A 355 -12.67 0.69 -9.65
N LEU A 356 -13.43 0.73 -10.76
CA LEU A 356 -12.88 1.13 -12.08
C LEU A 356 -12.54 2.63 -12.16
N LEU A 357 -13.00 3.43 -11.20
CA LEU A 357 -12.63 4.84 -11.07
C LEU A 357 -11.38 5.05 -10.19
N TYR A 358 -10.84 4.00 -9.57
CA TYR A 358 -9.63 4.12 -8.77
C TYR A 358 -8.41 4.33 -9.71
N PRO A 359 -7.44 5.21 -9.37
CA PRO A 359 -6.33 5.54 -10.27
C PRO A 359 -5.51 4.31 -10.66
N GLY A 360 -5.52 3.99 -11.96
CA GLY A 360 -4.82 2.84 -12.53
C GLY A 360 -5.57 1.51 -12.49
N ALA A 361 -6.73 1.44 -11.83
CA ALA A 361 -7.55 0.23 -11.80
C ALA A 361 -8.13 -0.08 -13.18
N ARG A 362 -8.12 -1.37 -13.54
CA ARG A 362 -8.54 -1.85 -14.88
C ARG A 362 -9.50 -3.03 -14.82
N ARG A 363 -9.79 -3.58 -13.65
CA ARG A 363 -10.55 -4.81 -13.50
C ARG A 363 -11.32 -4.77 -12.18
N VAL A 364 -12.57 -5.16 -12.25
CA VAL A 364 -13.45 -5.52 -11.13
C VAL A 364 -13.81 -6.98 -11.33
N ARG A 365 -13.64 -7.81 -10.31
CA ARG A 365 -14.06 -9.21 -10.33
C ARG A 365 -14.62 -9.57 -8.97
N GLY A 366 -15.90 -9.90 -8.94
CA GLY A 366 -16.61 -10.06 -7.66
C GLY A 366 -17.72 -11.10 -7.68
N ALA A 367 -18.13 -11.47 -6.46
CA ALA A 367 -19.23 -12.37 -6.18
C ALA A 367 -20.45 -11.54 -5.70
N TYR A 368 -21.44 -11.37 -6.58
CA TYR A 368 -22.59 -10.48 -6.34
C TYR A 368 -23.87 -11.29 -6.14
N GLN A 369 -24.63 -10.96 -5.10
CA GLN A 369 -25.86 -11.67 -4.75
C GLN A 369 -27.00 -11.31 -5.73
N LEU A 370 -27.80 -12.32 -6.10
CA LEU A 370 -28.97 -12.17 -6.94
C LEU A 370 -30.23 -11.92 -6.09
N TYR A 371 -30.94 -10.84 -6.41
CA TYR A 371 -32.19 -10.45 -5.78
C TYR A 371 -33.36 -10.59 -6.75
N PRO A 372 -34.61 -10.73 -6.27
CA PRO A 372 -35.80 -10.57 -7.11
C PRO A 372 -35.78 -9.24 -7.87
N PHE A 373 -36.10 -9.25 -9.16
CA PHE A 373 -36.21 -8.01 -9.93
C PHE A 373 -37.47 -7.22 -9.54
N TYR A 374 -37.29 -5.92 -9.24
CA TYR A 374 -38.33 -4.93 -9.08
C TYR A 374 -37.96 -3.63 -9.82
N ASP A 375 -38.90 -3.04 -10.56
CA ASP A 375 -38.68 -1.80 -11.30
C ASP A 375 -38.40 -0.58 -10.39
N SER A 376 -38.90 -0.59 -9.14
CA SER A 376 -38.59 0.40 -8.11
C SER A 376 -37.10 0.42 -7.75
N ASP A 377 -36.52 -0.76 -7.57
CA ASP A 377 -35.16 -0.94 -7.08
C ASP A 377 -34.16 -0.59 -8.17
N LEU A 378 -34.49 -0.91 -9.43
CA LEU A 378 -33.73 -0.51 -10.61
C LEU A 378 -33.65 1.02 -10.74
N LEU A 379 -34.75 1.73 -10.45
CA LEU A 379 -34.77 3.20 -10.47
C LEU A 379 -33.98 3.79 -9.31
N VAL A 380 -34.15 3.28 -8.09
CA VAL A 380 -33.45 3.80 -6.90
C VAL A 380 -31.94 3.51 -6.95
N LYS A 381 -31.54 2.27 -7.26
CA LYS A 381 -30.14 1.83 -7.21
C LYS A 381 -29.36 2.14 -8.49
N ALA A 382 -29.97 2.02 -9.67
CA ALA A 382 -29.30 2.15 -10.97
C ALA A 382 -29.80 3.32 -11.82
N LYS A 383 -30.68 4.19 -11.30
CA LYS A 383 -31.27 5.35 -12.01
C LYS A 383 -31.91 5.00 -13.37
N ARG A 384 -32.37 3.75 -13.54
CA ARG A 384 -32.92 3.21 -14.78
C ARG A 384 -34.41 2.87 -14.63
N ASN A 385 -35.19 3.15 -15.68
CA ASN A 385 -36.65 2.96 -15.70
C ASN A 385 -37.13 1.75 -16.53
N ILE A 386 -36.22 1.00 -17.16
CA ILE A 386 -36.55 -0.04 -18.14
C ILE A 386 -35.64 -1.24 -17.92
N SER A 387 -36.22 -2.44 -17.80
CA SER A 387 -35.49 -3.71 -17.80
C SER A 387 -34.90 -4.01 -19.19
N VAL A 388 -33.61 -4.32 -19.18
CA VAL A 388 -32.82 -4.71 -20.35
C VAL A 388 -33.39 -5.98 -21.00
N LEU A 389 -33.82 -6.95 -20.18
CA LEU A 389 -34.45 -8.18 -20.67
C LEU A 389 -35.82 -7.91 -21.30
N ARG A 390 -36.67 -7.09 -20.68
CA ARG A 390 -37.99 -6.71 -21.25
C ARG A 390 -37.85 -5.98 -22.58
N GLU A 391 -36.85 -5.11 -22.73
CA GLU A 391 -36.56 -4.42 -23.99
C GLU A 391 -36.06 -5.40 -25.07
N SER A 392 -35.13 -6.30 -24.71
CA SER A 392 -34.58 -7.29 -25.66
C SER A 392 -35.62 -8.23 -26.27
N ILE A 393 -36.69 -8.54 -25.53
CA ILE A 393 -37.82 -9.38 -25.99
C ILE A 393 -38.80 -8.60 -26.86
N ARG A 394 -38.95 -7.28 -26.64
CA ARG A 394 -39.82 -6.40 -27.44
C ARG A 394 -39.19 -5.95 -28.75
N ALA A 395 -37.86 -6.04 -28.89
CA ALA A 395 -37.17 -5.78 -30.15
C ALA A 395 -37.56 -6.83 -31.22
N PRO A 396 -37.92 -6.42 -32.45
CA PRO A 396 -38.24 -7.38 -33.52
C PRO A 396 -37.00 -8.22 -33.86
N ALA A 397 -37.19 -9.53 -34.03
CA ALA A 397 -36.11 -10.50 -34.24
C ALA A 397 -35.37 -10.31 -35.59
N THR A 398 -34.47 -9.33 -35.66
CA THR A 398 -33.57 -9.05 -36.79
C THR A 398 -32.15 -9.59 -36.60
N GLN A 399 -31.89 -10.31 -35.51
CA GLN A 399 -30.71 -11.17 -35.37
C GLN A 399 -31.11 -12.64 -35.48
N GLY A 400 -30.96 -13.22 -36.68
CA GLY A 400 -31.12 -14.66 -36.88
C GLY A 400 -32.04 -15.15 -38.01
N ARG A 401 -32.00 -14.56 -39.21
CA ARG A 401 -32.24 -15.28 -40.48
C ARG A 401 -31.86 -14.45 -41.70
N GLY A 402 -30.96 -14.97 -42.53
CA GLY A 402 -30.44 -14.24 -43.69
C GLY A 402 -31.45 -14.05 -44.83
N ARG A 403 -31.56 -12.80 -45.30
CA ARG A 403 -31.83 -12.47 -46.70
C ARG A 403 -31.22 -11.10 -47.01
N ALA A 404 -30.46 -11.03 -48.10
CA ALA A 404 -29.65 -9.86 -48.43
C ALA A 404 -30.48 -8.62 -48.80
N PRO A 405 -30.01 -7.41 -48.45
CA PRO A 405 -30.35 -6.19 -49.16
C PRO A 405 -29.34 -5.96 -50.29
N SER A 406 -29.81 -6.04 -51.54
CA SER A 406 -29.13 -5.38 -52.66
C SER A 406 -29.24 -3.85 -52.48
N SER A 407 -28.22 -3.13 -52.93
CA SER A 407 -28.02 -1.70 -52.67
C SER A 407 -28.97 -0.74 -53.41
N VAL A 408 -28.86 0.54 -53.04
CA VAL A 408 -29.34 1.77 -53.70
C VAL A 408 -30.79 2.20 -53.40
N GLY A 409 -30.91 3.20 -52.52
CA GLY A 409 -32.14 3.97 -52.27
C GLY A 409 -31.87 5.24 -51.45
N SER A 410 -31.59 6.36 -52.13
CA SER A 410 -31.21 7.64 -51.50
C SER A 410 -32.27 8.21 -50.54
N CYS A 411 -31.91 8.39 -49.27
CA CYS A 411 -32.69 9.19 -48.33
C CYS A 411 -32.47 10.69 -48.59
N LYS A 412 -33.49 11.38 -49.10
CA LYS A 412 -33.54 12.85 -49.12
C LYS A 412 -34.06 13.38 -47.79
N ALA A 413 -33.25 14.21 -47.12
CA ALA A 413 -33.69 14.99 -45.96
C ALA A 413 -34.51 16.22 -46.39
N VAL A 414 -35.60 16.49 -45.67
CA VAL A 414 -36.28 17.81 -45.54
C VAL A 414 -37.08 17.79 -44.22
N PRO A 415 -37.39 18.94 -43.58
CA PRO A 415 -36.86 19.14 -42.24
C PRO A 415 -37.93 19.44 -41.18
N SER A 416 -37.49 19.53 -39.92
CA SER A 416 -38.24 20.18 -38.85
C SER A 416 -38.53 21.65 -39.20
N LYS A 417 -39.73 22.11 -38.88
CA LYS A 417 -40.08 23.53 -38.80
C LYS A 417 -40.55 23.86 -37.40
N MET A 418 -39.73 24.62 -36.68
CA MET A 418 -40.26 25.57 -35.71
C MET A 418 -41.00 26.68 -36.47
N PHE A 419 -42.05 27.25 -35.87
CA PHE A 419 -42.45 28.62 -36.14
C PHE A 419 -43.17 29.21 -34.93
N ASP A 420 -42.81 30.45 -34.59
CA ASP A 420 -43.38 31.24 -33.49
C ASP A 420 -44.21 32.42 -34.05
N GLY A 421 -45.17 32.90 -33.26
CA GLY A 421 -45.79 34.23 -33.35
C GLY A 421 -46.89 34.48 -34.41
N GLY A 422 -48.06 34.98 -33.97
CA GLY A 422 -48.86 35.91 -34.80
C GLY A 422 -50.40 35.83 -34.87
N HIS A 423 -51.10 36.11 -33.76
CA HIS A 423 -52.40 36.84 -33.67
C HIS A 423 -53.62 36.65 -34.65
N LYS A 424 -54.80 36.55 -33.99
CA LYS A 424 -56.13 37.20 -34.23
C LYS A 424 -57.33 36.40 -34.81
N GLY A 425 -58.35 36.25 -33.95
CA GLY A 425 -59.78 36.14 -34.26
C GLY A 425 -60.29 34.72 -34.61
N GLY A 426 -61.43 34.24 -34.11
CA GLY A 426 -62.42 34.77 -33.15
C GLY A 426 -63.79 34.08 -33.35
N LYS A 427 -64.65 34.05 -32.31
CA LYS A 427 -66.02 33.47 -32.29
C LYS A 427 -66.13 31.93 -32.44
N ASP A 428 -67.14 31.24 -31.90
CA ASP A 428 -68.05 31.44 -30.74
C ASP A 428 -68.86 30.13 -30.53
N THR A 429 -69.67 30.05 -29.46
CA THR A 429 -70.74 29.04 -29.20
C THR A 429 -70.32 27.56 -28.97
N LYS A 430 -70.63 26.93 -27.81
CA LYS A 430 -71.93 26.44 -27.27
C LYS A 430 -72.44 25.16 -27.96
N ASP A 431 -73.05 24.18 -27.28
CA ASP A 431 -73.67 24.15 -25.95
C ASP A 431 -73.47 22.79 -25.21
N SER A 432 -73.63 22.81 -23.88
CA SER A 432 -73.73 21.63 -22.98
C SER A 432 -75.20 21.19 -22.78
N PRO A 433 -75.53 20.05 -22.11
CA PRO A 433 -75.73 20.14 -20.64
C PRO A 433 -75.61 18.83 -19.77
N LYS A 434 -75.03 19.00 -18.56
CA LYS A 434 -75.58 18.68 -17.19
C LYS A 434 -76.10 17.25 -16.87
N ARG A 435 -75.51 16.48 -15.92
CA ARG A 435 -75.55 16.55 -14.40
C ARG A 435 -76.78 15.81 -13.76
N PRO A 436 -76.87 15.56 -12.42
CA PRO A 436 -75.87 15.61 -11.30
C PRO A 436 -75.94 14.43 -10.27
N GLY A 437 -75.11 14.48 -9.22
CA GLY A 437 -75.21 13.67 -7.99
C GLY A 437 -73.97 13.77 -7.09
N THR A 438 -73.59 14.92 -6.48
CA THR A 438 -73.98 15.42 -5.12
C THR A 438 -73.91 14.37 -4.00
N GLN A 439 -73.24 14.55 -2.84
CA GLN A 439 -72.62 15.70 -2.14
C GLN A 439 -71.17 15.33 -1.68
N GLY A 440 -70.32 16.07 -0.93
CA GLY A 440 -70.29 17.42 -0.32
C GLY A 440 -68.96 17.55 0.50
N LYS A 441 -68.11 18.58 0.31
CA LYS A 441 -67.96 19.85 1.08
C LYS A 441 -67.74 19.72 2.61
N SER A 442 -66.78 20.40 3.28
CA SER A 442 -65.71 21.34 2.83
C SER A 442 -64.79 21.85 3.98
N ALA A 443 -63.48 22.05 3.69
CA ALA A 443 -62.49 22.97 4.35
C ALA A 443 -62.06 22.69 5.82
N ALA A 444 -60.88 23.10 6.34
CA ALA A 444 -59.87 24.06 5.86
C ALA A 444 -58.42 23.84 6.38
N ILE A 445 -57.42 24.21 5.57
CA ILE A 445 -56.09 24.85 5.85
C ILE A 445 -55.24 24.39 7.07
N GLY A 446 -53.99 23.95 6.80
CA GLY A 446 -52.86 24.16 7.74
C GLY A 446 -51.61 23.27 7.60
N THR A 447 -50.45 23.91 7.32
CA THR A 447 -49.05 23.45 7.56
C THR A 447 -48.43 22.28 6.77
N ASP A 448 -47.13 22.41 6.51
CA ASP A 448 -46.31 21.56 5.65
C ASP A 448 -45.94 20.19 6.27
N SER A 449 -46.17 19.13 5.51
CA SER A 449 -45.45 17.87 5.62
C SER A 449 -45.47 17.15 4.27
N VAL A 450 -44.29 16.81 3.74
CA VAL A 450 -44.18 16.01 2.51
C VAL A 450 -44.37 14.54 2.86
N THR A 451 -45.62 14.15 3.13
CA THR A 451 -46.00 12.74 3.14
C THR A 451 -46.03 12.22 1.71
N LEU A 452 -45.19 11.23 1.42
CA LEU A 452 -45.24 10.45 0.18
C LEU A 452 -46.64 9.88 0.00
N VAL A 453 -47.28 10.20 -1.13
CA VAL A 453 -48.52 9.54 -1.52
C VAL A 453 -48.14 8.19 -2.12
N GLU A 454 -48.22 7.15 -1.29
CA GLU A 454 -48.27 5.77 -1.73
C GLU A 454 -49.42 5.62 -2.72
N THR A 455 -49.09 5.64 -4.01
CA THR A 455 -50.01 5.16 -5.03
C THR A 455 -49.87 3.66 -5.04
N GLU A 456 -50.84 2.95 -4.46
CA GLU A 456 -50.94 1.48 -4.51
C GLU A 456 -51.14 1.01 -5.96
N GLN A 457 -50.08 1.07 -6.76
CA GLN A 457 -49.91 0.13 -7.86
C GLN A 457 -49.68 -1.23 -7.21
N GLN A 458 -50.55 -2.19 -7.53
CA GLN A 458 -50.43 -3.56 -7.05
C GLN A 458 -49.04 -4.10 -7.45
N GLN A 459 -48.12 -4.17 -6.48
CA GLN A 459 -46.80 -4.77 -6.69
C GLN A 459 -47.02 -6.21 -7.13
N GLN A 460 -46.68 -6.50 -8.38
CA GLN A 460 -46.74 -7.84 -8.95
C GLN A 460 -45.61 -8.65 -8.32
N VAL A 461 -45.91 -9.34 -7.21
CA VAL A 461 -44.90 -10.04 -6.40
C VAL A 461 -44.15 -11.05 -7.26
N ASN A 462 -42.85 -10.85 -7.40
CA ASN A 462 -41.96 -11.70 -8.21
C ASN A 462 -41.57 -12.95 -7.41
N THR A 463 -42.54 -13.85 -7.24
CA THR A 463 -42.38 -15.08 -6.42
C THR A 463 -41.31 -16.03 -6.96
N GLU A 464 -41.09 -16.07 -8.27
CA GLU A 464 -40.00 -16.86 -8.87
C GLU A 464 -38.61 -16.21 -8.63
N GLY A 465 -38.53 -14.88 -8.68
CA GLY A 465 -37.30 -14.13 -8.37
C GLY A 465 -36.91 -14.21 -6.89
N GLN A 466 -37.89 -14.30 -5.98
CA GLN A 466 -37.64 -14.46 -4.54
C GLN A 466 -36.79 -15.71 -4.23
N MET A 467 -36.91 -16.76 -5.06
CA MET A 467 -36.16 -18.01 -4.89
C MET A 467 -34.63 -17.82 -4.98
N TYR A 468 -34.13 -16.77 -5.64
CA TYR A 468 -32.69 -16.44 -5.64
C TYR A 468 -32.22 -15.98 -4.25
N ALA A 469 -33.00 -15.12 -3.59
CA ALA A 469 -32.70 -14.66 -2.24
C ALA A 469 -32.78 -15.82 -1.23
N ASP A 470 -33.82 -16.64 -1.32
CA ASP A 470 -34.03 -17.81 -0.45
C ASP A 470 -32.89 -18.85 -0.61
N SER A 471 -32.36 -19.00 -1.82
CA SER A 471 -31.23 -19.92 -2.11
C SER A 471 -29.85 -19.29 -1.87
N ARG A 472 -29.80 -18.00 -1.48
CA ARG A 472 -28.59 -17.16 -1.43
C ARG A 472 -27.74 -17.28 -2.71
N THR A 473 -28.41 -17.26 -3.88
CA THR A 473 -27.75 -17.37 -5.18
C THR A 473 -26.89 -16.15 -5.44
N TYR A 474 -25.68 -16.35 -5.96
CA TYR A 474 -24.77 -15.28 -6.35
C TYR A 474 -24.12 -15.59 -7.70
N ILE A 475 -23.64 -14.56 -8.39
CA ILE A 475 -22.99 -14.65 -9.69
C ILE A 475 -21.56 -14.09 -9.62
N ILE A 476 -20.60 -14.82 -10.18
CA ILE A 476 -19.25 -14.32 -10.40
C ILE A 476 -19.21 -13.66 -11.78
N ILE A 477 -18.80 -12.40 -11.81
CA ILE A 477 -18.62 -11.60 -13.02
C ILE A 477 -17.32 -10.81 -12.94
N GLU A 478 -16.59 -10.78 -14.05
CA GLU A 478 -15.41 -9.94 -14.24
C GLU A 478 -15.72 -8.86 -15.28
N ILE A 479 -15.39 -7.62 -14.97
CA ILE A 479 -15.45 -6.47 -15.89
C ILE A 479 -14.06 -5.86 -15.94
N ALA A 480 -13.43 -5.94 -17.11
CA ALA A 480 -12.06 -5.48 -17.34
C ALA A 480 -12.00 -4.46 -18.48
N LEU A 481 -11.11 -3.48 -18.36
CA LEU A 481 -10.78 -2.48 -19.37
C LEU A 481 -9.32 -2.62 -19.79
N GLU A 482 -9.01 -2.38 -21.05
CA GLU A 482 -7.63 -2.39 -21.53
C GLU A 482 -6.80 -1.25 -20.92
N LYS A 483 -7.43 -0.08 -20.74
CA LYS A 483 -6.87 1.10 -20.06
C LYS A 483 -7.74 1.49 -18.86
N SER A 484 -7.14 2.02 -17.81
CA SER A 484 -7.91 2.52 -16.65
C SER A 484 -8.72 3.76 -17.02
N LEU A 485 -9.92 3.93 -16.44
CA LEU A 485 -10.74 5.12 -16.67
C LEU A 485 -10.09 6.37 -16.07
N VAL A 486 -9.43 6.20 -14.93
CA VAL A 486 -8.57 7.20 -14.29
C VAL A 486 -7.12 6.74 -14.43
N PRO A 487 -6.23 7.48 -15.10
CA PRO A 487 -4.81 7.13 -15.17
C PRO A 487 -4.17 7.35 -13.79
N LYS A 488 -3.39 6.37 -13.31
CA LYS A 488 -2.51 6.57 -12.15
C LYS A 488 -1.32 7.43 -12.56
N ARG A 489 -0.94 8.40 -11.74
CA ARG A 489 0.29 9.18 -11.95
C ARG A 489 1.48 8.24 -11.81
N SER A 490 2.50 8.39 -12.66
CA SER A 490 3.70 7.56 -12.53
C SER A 490 4.50 7.96 -11.29
N PRO A 491 5.21 7.02 -10.63
CA PRO A 491 6.10 7.36 -9.52
C PRO A 491 7.17 8.41 -9.92
N GLU A 492 7.58 8.42 -11.19
CA GLU A 492 8.51 9.43 -11.72
C GLU A 492 7.90 10.84 -11.80
N GLU A 493 6.62 10.96 -12.16
CA GLU A 493 5.91 12.26 -12.18
C GLU A 493 5.64 12.77 -10.77
N LEU A 494 5.32 11.88 -9.84
CA LEU A 494 5.16 12.21 -8.42
C LEU A 494 6.48 12.65 -7.81
N ALA A 495 7.58 11.90 -8.04
CA ALA A 495 8.91 12.31 -7.61
C ALA A 495 9.33 13.67 -8.21
N LYS A 496 8.99 13.95 -9.48
CA LYS A 496 9.20 15.27 -10.10
C LYS A 496 8.41 16.38 -9.41
N ARG A 497 7.13 16.16 -9.07
CA ARG A 497 6.33 17.14 -8.30
C ARG A 497 6.86 17.36 -6.89
N VAL A 498 7.23 16.29 -6.18
CA VAL A 498 7.87 16.40 -4.85
C VAL A 498 9.21 17.14 -4.96
N MET A 499 9.98 16.95 -6.04
CA MET A 499 11.19 17.74 -6.33
C MET A 499 10.93 19.21 -6.69
N GLU A 500 9.80 19.51 -7.33
CA GLU A 500 9.39 20.90 -7.66
C GLU A 500 8.94 21.66 -6.40
N LEU A 501 8.25 20.98 -5.48
CA LEU A 501 7.86 21.52 -4.17
C LEU A 501 9.05 21.61 -3.20
N ILE A 502 9.88 20.57 -3.15
CA ILE A 502 10.99 20.40 -2.21
C ILE A 502 12.24 19.95 -3.00
N PRO A 503 13.04 20.90 -3.54
CA PRO A 503 14.22 20.56 -4.32
C PRO A 503 15.28 19.86 -3.46
N PRO A 504 15.94 18.81 -3.98
CA PRO A 504 16.95 18.08 -3.22
C PRO A 504 18.12 18.99 -2.87
N ARG A 505 18.60 18.91 -1.63
CA ARG A 505 19.64 19.80 -1.15
C ARG A 505 20.95 19.52 -1.89
N ALA A 506 21.48 20.53 -2.58
CA ALA A 506 22.78 20.44 -3.23
C ALA A 506 23.84 19.99 -2.19
N PRO A 507 24.60 18.91 -2.44
CA PRO A 507 25.57 18.41 -1.49
C PRO A 507 26.59 19.50 -1.20
N LEU A 508 26.79 19.80 0.09
CA LEU A 508 27.79 20.79 0.50
C LEU A 508 29.14 20.40 -0.12
N PRO A 509 29.87 21.34 -0.76
CA PRO A 509 31.15 21.02 -1.37
C PRO A 509 32.06 20.42 -0.31
N ARG A 510 32.53 19.19 -0.55
CA ARG A 510 33.35 18.44 0.41
C ARG A 510 34.48 19.33 0.89
N ARG A 511 34.45 19.72 2.17
CA ARG A 511 35.60 20.40 2.80
C ARG A 511 36.83 19.52 2.62
N PRO A 512 38.00 20.08 2.26
CA PRO A 512 39.09 19.28 1.73
C PRO A 512 39.74 18.44 2.82
N ALA A 513 39.31 17.17 2.93
CA ALA A 513 40.02 16.14 3.72
C ALA A 513 41.50 16.01 3.30
N GLY A 514 41.86 16.45 2.08
CA GLY A 514 43.25 16.63 1.65
C GLY A 514 44.03 17.59 2.54
N ALA A 515 43.47 18.75 2.92
CA ALA A 515 44.16 19.74 3.75
C ALA A 515 44.55 19.18 5.13
N GLU A 516 43.66 18.43 5.76
CA GLU A 516 43.92 17.77 7.04
C GLU A 516 44.89 16.59 6.88
N ARG A 517 44.72 15.74 5.86
CA ARG A 517 45.65 14.63 5.56
C ARG A 517 47.05 15.13 5.22
N ALA A 518 47.19 16.25 4.49
CA ALA A 518 48.48 16.87 4.16
C ALA A 518 49.22 17.36 5.41
N VAL A 519 48.49 17.90 6.39
CA VAL A 519 49.05 18.30 7.69
C VAL A 519 49.42 17.07 8.52
N GLN A 520 48.54 16.06 8.60
CA GLN A 520 48.84 14.81 9.31
C GLN A 520 50.08 14.11 8.74
N GLU A 521 50.20 14.03 7.41
CA GLU A 521 51.40 13.49 6.76
C GLU A 521 52.64 14.33 7.03
N TYR A 522 52.55 15.66 7.01
CA TYR A 522 53.68 16.52 7.42
C TYR A 522 54.10 16.26 8.87
N GLN A 523 53.15 16.22 9.81
CA GLN A 523 53.42 15.90 11.21
C GLN A 523 54.07 14.50 11.36
N ALA A 524 53.61 13.49 10.58
CA ALA A 524 54.18 12.14 10.58
C ALA A 524 55.60 12.09 9.98
N GLN A 525 55.90 12.85 8.92
CA GLN A 525 57.25 12.95 8.37
C GLN A 525 58.20 13.66 9.35
N ILE A 526 57.75 14.71 10.04
CA ILE A 526 58.52 15.37 11.11
C ILE A 526 58.82 14.41 12.26
N ALA A 527 57.82 13.64 12.71
CA ALA A 527 57.99 12.61 13.74
C ALA A 527 59.01 11.53 13.33
N SER A 528 58.94 11.04 12.08
CA SER A 528 59.90 10.07 11.53
C SER A 528 61.33 10.62 11.49
N VAL A 529 61.51 11.86 11.01
CA VAL A 529 62.82 12.52 10.96
C VAL A 529 63.36 12.77 12.38
N ALA A 530 62.51 13.19 13.32
CA ALA A 530 62.89 13.39 14.72
C ALA A 530 63.37 12.08 15.37
N GLY A 531 62.65 10.97 15.14
CA GLY A 531 63.07 9.63 15.60
C GLY A 531 64.41 9.19 15.02
N GLN A 532 64.62 9.38 13.71
CA GLN A 532 65.91 9.06 13.06
C GLN A 532 67.06 9.95 13.57
N VAL A 533 66.82 11.24 13.82
CA VAL A 533 67.83 12.14 14.43
C VAL A 533 68.14 11.72 15.87
N LEU A 534 67.13 11.29 16.64
CA LEU A 534 67.31 10.77 18.00
C LEU A 534 68.11 9.46 18.00
N GLU A 535 67.84 8.54 17.08
CA GLU A 535 68.61 7.30 16.92
C GLU A 535 70.09 7.60 16.60
N GLN A 536 70.36 8.54 15.68
CA GLN A 536 71.73 8.98 15.39
C GLN A 536 72.41 9.63 16.60
N TYR A 537 71.66 10.41 17.40
CA TYR A 537 72.18 10.97 18.65
C TYR A 537 72.51 9.86 19.67
N GLN A 538 71.67 8.84 19.79
CA GLN A 538 71.92 7.67 20.65
C GLN A 538 73.11 6.83 20.15
N GLN A 539 73.30 6.67 18.84
CA GLN A 539 74.47 5.97 18.29
C GLN A 539 75.79 6.73 18.57
N LEU A 540 75.77 8.07 18.50
CA LEU A 540 76.97 8.90 18.70
C LEU A 540 77.29 9.21 20.17
N PHE A 541 76.28 9.24 21.05
CA PHE A 541 76.43 9.71 22.44
C PHE A 541 75.79 8.80 23.50
N GLY A 542 74.98 7.80 23.11
CA GLY A 542 74.30 6.86 24.01
C GLY A 542 75.19 6.15 25.05
N PRO A 543 76.39 5.62 24.72
CA PRO A 543 77.25 5.00 25.72
C PRO A 543 77.83 5.96 26.77
N ALA A 544 77.62 7.28 26.63
CA ALA A 544 77.98 8.28 27.64
C ALA A 544 76.86 8.53 28.69
N PHE A 545 75.73 7.81 28.62
CA PHE A 545 74.59 7.96 29.53
C PHE A 545 74.31 6.66 30.30
N LEU A 546 75.19 6.33 31.25
CA LEU A 546 74.92 5.32 32.28
C LEU A 546 74.14 5.95 33.45
N PRO A 547 73.31 5.19 34.20
CA PRO A 547 72.45 5.76 35.23
C PRO A 547 73.28 6.20 36.45
N GLY A 548 73.39 7.51 36.69
CA GLY A 548 73.98 8.04 37.93
C GLY A 548 74.72 9.37 37.84
N GLU A 549 75.01 9.93 36.65
CA GLU A 549 75.73 11.20 36.53
C GLU A 549 74.84 12.46 36.50
N LYS A 550 75.48 13.60 36.80
CA LYS A 550 74.88 14.92 37.05
C LYS A 550 74.22 15.55 35.80
N PRO A 551 73.33 16.54 35.97
CA PRO A 551 72.76 17.29 34.85
C PRO A 551 73.83 17.87 33.91
N LEU A 552 73.51 17.85 32.61
CA LEU A 552 74.39 18.16 31.50
C LEU A 552 74.91 19.61 31.55
N ASP A 553 76.22 19.79 31.33
CA ASP A 553 76.84 21.11 31.17
C ASP A 553 76.39 21.74 29.84
N PRO A 554 75.81 22.96 29.83
CA PRO A 554 75.31 23.62 28.62
C PRO A 554 76.40 23.85 27.57
N THR A 555 77.66 24.06 27.97
CA THR A 555 78.77 24.22 27.01
C THR A 555 79.06 22.92 26.24
N SER A 556 78.79 21.76 26.85
CA SER A 556 78.92 20.45 26.20
C SER A 556 77.77 20.19 25.21
N GLN A 557 76.62 20.84 25.36
CA GLN A 557 75.45 20.64 24.50
C GLN A 557 75.68 21.22 23.09
N GLU A 558 76.28 22.40 22.97
CA GLU A 558 76.62 23.00 21.67
C GLU A 558 77.71 22.19 20.93
N GLN A 559 78.68 21.64 21.66
CA GLN A 559 79.71 20.76 21.08
C GLN A 559 79.10 19.44 20.57
N ARG A 560 78.17 18.84 21.32
CA ARG A 560 77.42 17.66 20.85
C ARG A 560 76.53 17.99 19.64
N LYS A 561 75.85 19.13 19.64
CA LYS A 561 75.01 19.61 18.52
C LYS A 561 75.82 19.85 17.26
N THR A 562 76.96 20.54 17.35
CA THR A 562 77.85 20.79 16.21
C THR A 562 78.46 19.51 15.65
N LYS A 563 78.86 18.56 16.52
CA LYS A 563 79.31 17.23 16.09
C LYS A 563 78.19 16.42 15.41
N LEU A 564 76.98 16.37 15.98
CA LEU A 564 75.82 15.72 15.36
C LEU A 564 75.49 16.31 13.98
N LEU A 565 75.47 17.65 13.87
CA LEU A 565 75.25 18.34 12.59
C LEU A 565 76.37 18.04 11.58
N GLY A 566 77.62 17.92 12.03
CA GLY A 566 78.73 17.48 11.19
C GLY A 566 78.50 16.09 10.60
N GLU A 567 78.19 15.11 11.45
CA GLU A 567 77.91 13.71 11.04
C GLU A 567 76.68 13.60 10.13
N LEU A 568 75.58 14.31 10.44
CA LEU A 568 74.38 14.32 9.61
C LEU A 568 74.60 14.94 8.21
N ASN A 569 75.50 15.93 8.10
CA ASN A 569 75.88 16.51 6.82
C ASN A 569 76.86 15.60 6.04
N TYR A 570 77.87 15.04 6.70
CA TYR A 570 78.87 14.18 6.05
C TYR A 570 78.28 12.85 5.58
N SER A 571 77.37 12.26 6.35
CA SER A 571 76.65 11.02 6.00
C SER A 571 75.56 11.21 4.94
N GLY A 572 75.27 12.44 4.50
CA GLY A 572 74.20 12.75 3.56
C GLY A 572 72.77 12.66 4.14
N LYS A 573 72.60 12.19 5.38
CA LYS A 573 71.29 12.02 6.04
C LYS A 573 70.50 13.34 6.14
N TYR A 574 71.19 14.46 6.38
CA TYR A 574 70.58 15.80 6.38
C TYR A 574 69.88 16.14 5.05
N PHE A 575 70.47 15.75 3.92
CA PHE A 575 69.86 15.96 2.59
C PHE A 575 68.65 15.04 2.37
N ALA A 576 68.73 13.78 2.83
CA ALA A 576 67.61 12.85 2.77
C ALA A 576 66.39 13.36 3.54
N PHE A 577 66.57 13.84 4.78
CA PHE A 577 65.49 14.43 5.58
C PHE A 577 64.85 15.65 4.89
N LYS A 578 65.67 16.50 4.26
CA LYS A 578 65.18 17.68 3.53
C LYS A 578 64.29 17.30 2.34
N GLU A 579 64.67 16.28 1.58
CA GLU A 579 63.89 15.83 0.42
C GLU A 579 62.63 15.05 0.84
N GLN A 580 62.68 14.31 1.97
CA GLN A 580 61.52 13.63 2.59
C GLN A 580 60.43 14.63 3.01
N ILE A 581 60.81 15.74 3.67
CA ILE A 581 59.85 16.77 4.14
C ILE A 581 59.31 17.64 2.98
N LYS A 582 60.07 17.78 1.88
CA LYS A 582 59.69 18.62 0.73
C LYS A 582 58.36 18.22 0.09
N TYR A 583 58.08 16.92 -0.04
CA TYR A 583 56.84 16.46 -0.69
C TYR A 583 55.59 16.82 0.13
N SER A 584 55.62 16.62 1.45
CA SER A 584 54.51 16.98 2.34
C SER A 584 54.31 18.50 2.42
N VAL A 585 55.40 19.30 2.39
CA VAL A 585 55.31 20.77 2.28
C VAL A 585 54.65 21.22 0.97
N VAL A 586 55.04 20.65 -0.18
CA VAL A 586 54.41 20.96 -1.48
C VAL A 586 52.92 20.60 -1.47
N ARG A 587 52.56 19.49 -0.83
CA ARG A 587 51.16 19.09 -0.69
C ARG A 587 50.37 20.01 0.24
N ILE A 588 50.96 20.51 1.34
CA ILE A 588 50.36 21.57 2.17
C ILE A 588 50.10 22.85 1.36
N VAL A 589 51.06 23.28 0.53
CA VAL A 589 50.91 24.47 -0.32
C VAL A 589 49.75 24.30 -1.30
N ARG A 590 49.59 23.11 -1.87
CA ARG A 590 48.51 22.78 -2.82
C ARG A 590 47.14 22.59 -2.16
N GLU A 591 47.07 21.83 -1.07
CA GLU A 591 45.81 21.33 -0.49
C GLU A 591 45.29 22.18 0.68
N LYS A 592 46.18 22.75 1.51
CA LYS A 592 45.80 23.62 2.66
C LYS A 592 45.89 25.11 2.33
N MET A 593 46.92 25.54 1.59
CA MET A 593 47.09 26.95 1.19
C MET A 593 46.46 27.28 -0.17
N LEU A 594 45.95 26.28 -0.90
CA LEU A 594 45.26 26.42 -2.19
C LEU A 594 46.05 27.22 -3.24
N ARG A 595 47.39 27.08 -3.28
CA ARG A 595 48.26 27.73 -4.26
C ARG A 595 48.77 26.73 -5.29
N THR A 596 48.40 26.94 -6.54
CA THR A 596 48.78 26.12 -7.71
C THR A 596 49.52 26.91 -8.80
N GLU A 597 49.63 28.24 -8.65
CA GLU A 597 50.21 29.16 -9.63
C GLU A 597 51.45 29.88 -9.10
N ALA A 598 52.31 30.35 -10.00
CA ALA A 598 53.53 31.07 -9.65
C ALA A 598 53.28 32.55 -9.35
N PHE A 599 53.94 33.08 -8.32
CA PHE A 599 53.86 34.50 -7.96
C PHE A 599 54.51 35.38 -9.04
N SER A 600 53.78 36.40 -9.50
CA SER A 600 54.30 37.39 -10.46
C SER A 600 55.09 38.52 -9.80
N ASP A 601 54.93 38.69 -8.50
CA ASP A 601 55.50 39.78 -7.69
C ASP A 601 56.41 39.19 -6.59
N PRO A 602 57.69 39.60 -6.50
CA PRO A 602 58.62 39.11 -5.48
C PRO A 602 58.20 39.47 -4.04
N GLU A 603 57.48 40.57 -3.82
CA GLU A 603 57.03 40.95 -2.47
C GLU A 603 55.93 40.00 -1.97
N GLN A 604 55.01 39.61 -2.85
CA GLN A 604 53.95 38.63 -2.55
C GLN A 604 54.52 37.23 -2.30
N LEU A 605 55.54 36.83 -3.07
CA LEU A 605 56.26 35.58 -2.82
C LEU A 605 56.92 35.58 -1.43
N GLN A 606 57.60 36.68 -1.06
CA GLN A 606 58.26 36.78 0.23
C GLN A 606 57.27 36.78 1.40
N ALA A 607 56.13 37.47 1.26
CA ALA A 607 55.04 37.44 2.23
C ALA A 607 54.47 36.02 2.41
N PHE A 608 54.19 35.33 1.29
CA PHE A 608 53.70 33.95 1.33
C PHE A 608 54.71 32.97 1.95
N LEU A 609 56.00 33.09 1.61
CA LEU A 609 57.06 32.29 2.21
C LEU A 609 57.17 32.52 3.72
N SER A 610 56.98 33.76 4.20
CA SER A 610 56.97 34.05 5.63
C SER A 610 55.76 33.42 6.34
N GLN A 611 54.57 33.46 5.72
CA GLN A 611 53.35 32.85 6.27
C GLN A 611 53.45 31.33 6.29
N LEU A 612 53.97 30.73 5.21
CA LEU A 612 54.23 29.30 5.11
C LEU A 612 55.28 28.86 6.14
N TYR A 613 56.34 29.64 6.33
CA TYR A 613 57.38 29.34 7.32
C TYR A 613 56.82 29.30 8.75
N VAL A 614 56.07 30.34 9.17
CA VAL A 614 55.40 30.37 10.49
C VAL A 614 54.50 29.15 10.65
N PHE A 615 53.63 28.91 9.66
CA PHE A 615 52.70 27.78 9.68
C PHE A 615 53.39 26.41 9.81
N LEU A 616 54.46 26.16 9.04
CA LEU A 616 55.21 24.91 9.10
C LEU A 616 55.96 24.76 10.43
N VAL A 617 56.48 25.84 10.99
CA VAL A 617 57.14 25.83 12.32
C VAL A 617 56.14 25.51 13.43
N ASP A 618 54.94 26.09 13.41
CA ASP A 618 53.88 25.80 14.39
C ASP A 618 53.45 24.32 14.33
N GLU A 619 53.15 23.80 13.15
CA GLU A 619 52.78 22.38 12.96
C GLU A 619 53.94 21.43 13.29
N MET A 620 55.20 21.83 13.05
CA MET A 620 56.39 21.09 13.48
C MET A 620 56.51 21.06 15.00
N HIS A 621 56.23 22.16 15.70
CA HIS A 621 56.18 22.18 17.17
C HIS A 621 55.06 21.28 17.71
N VAL A 622 53.87 21.28 17.09
CA VAL A 622 52.78 20.36 17.43
C VAL A 622 53.21 18.89 17.24
N ALA A 623 53.86 18.56 16.12
CA ALA A 623 54.35 17.21 15.86
C ALA A 623 55.43 16.77 16.86
N LEU A 624 56.43 17.62 17.11
CA LEU A 624 57.53 17.32 18.03
C LEU A 624 57.02 17.17 19.47
N ASN A 625 56.15 18.07 19.93
CA ASN A 625 55.57 17.99 21.27
C ASN A 625 54.82 16.67 21.46
N LYS A 626 53.95 16.26 20.50
CA LYS A 626 53.27 14.94 20.52
C LYS A 626 54.23 13.76 20.62
N THR A 627 55.44 13.85 20.06
CA THR A 627 56.44 12.76 20.11
C THR A 627 57.37 12.80 21.32
N LEU A 628 57.45 13.92 22.03
CA LEU A 628 58.42 14.16 23.11
C LEU A 628 57.78 14.31 24.50
N SER A 629 56.46 14.51 24.58
CA SER A 629 55.71 14.47 25.84
C SER A 629 55.54 13.03 26.32
N VAL A 630 56.14 12.69 27.47
CA VAL A 630 55.92 11.41 28.16
C VAL A 630 54.73 11.47 29.13
N ASP A 631 54.27 12.67 29.49
CA ASP A 631 53.10 12.87 30.34
C ASP A 631 51.81 13.10 29.53
N ALA A 632 50.74 12.47 30.02
CA ALA A 632 49.34 12.63 29.64
C ALA A 632 49.03 12.58 28.12
N GLN A 633 48.50 11.43 27.68
CA GLN A 633 47.46 11.47 26.66
C GLN A 633 46.28 12.28 27.23
N GLU A 634 46.18 13.56 26.89
CA GLU A 634 44.88 14.18 26.70
C GLU A 634 44.23 13.51 25.48
N THR A 635 43.71 12.29 25.71
CA THR A 635 42.58 11.81 24.93
C THR A 635 41.51 12.88 25.06
N GLN A 636 41.25 13.61 23.97
CA GLN A 636 40.02 14.40 23.87
C GLN A 636 38.88 13.48 24.29
N PRO A 637 38.11 13.83 25.34
CA PRO A 637 37.02 12.97 25.76
C PRO A 637 36.11 12.79 24.54
N ARG A 638 35.82 11.51 24.21
CA ARG A 638 34.79 11.19 23.23
C ARG A 638 33.53 11.98 23.61
N PRO A 639 32.71 12.45 22.65
CA PRO A 639 31.38 12.96 23.01
C PRO A 639 30.66 11.86 23.81
N LEU A 640 30.46 12.11 25.11
CA LEU A 640 30.13 11.08 26.11
C LEU A 640 28.71 10.53 26.00
N VAL A 641 27.88 11.18 25.19
CA VAL A 641 26.46 10.88 25.01
C VAL A 641 26.26 10.29 23.62
N ASP A 642 25.61 9.14 23.53
CA ASP A 642 25.25 8.53 22.24
C ASP A 642 24.10 9.29 21.54
N GLY A 643 23.93 9.11 20.23
CA GLY A 643 22.83 9.74 19.46
C GLY A 643 21.45 9.38 20.01
N ALA A 644 21.24 8.10 20.36
CA ALA A 644 20.01 7.61 20.97
C ALA A 644 19.75 8.22 22.37
N GLN A 645 20.81 8.48 23.15
CA GLN A 645 20.69 9.11 24.46
C GLN A 645 20.27 10.59 24.37
N LEU A 646 20.70 11.32 23.32
CA LEU A 646 20.22 12.69 23.08
C LEU A 646 18.71 12.74 22.82
N ILE A 647 18.17 11.81 22.01
CA ILE A 647 16.72 11.70 21.78
C ILE A 647 16.00 11.45 23.11
N HIS A 648 16.54 10.55 23.93
CA HIS A 648 15.96 10.23 25.23
C HIS A 648 15.93 11.44 26.18
N PHE A 649 17.01 12.23 26.24
CA PHE A 649 17.05 13.48 27.02
C PHE A 649 16.13 14.56 26.45
N ALA A 650 15.96 14.63 25.12
CA ALA A 650 15.01 15.54 24.49
C ALA A 650 13.55 15.18 24.84
N LYS A 651 13.19 13.89 24.83
CA LYS A 651 11.88 13.39 25.27
C LYS A 651 11.65 13.62 26.77
N GLU A 652 12.66 13.40 27.62
CA GLU A 652 12.60 13.75 29.04
C GLU A 652 12.35 15.24 29.28
N ALA A 653 13.03 16.12 28.52
CA ALA A 653 12.81 17.56 28.60
C ALA A 653 11.40 17.97 28.11
N GLN A 654 10.88 17.36 27.05
CA GLN A 654 9.48 17.55 26.60
C GLN A 654 8.48 17.19 27.71
N LEU A 655 8.65 16.04 28.37
CA LEU A 655 7.79 15.56 29.46
C LEU A 655 7.84 16.43 30.73
N ASN A 656 8.87 17.26 30.88
CA ASN A 656 8.99 18.25 31.96
C ASN A 656 8.54 19.66 31.54
N GLY A 657 8.21 19.89 30.27
CA GLY A 657 7.83 21.20 29.72
C GLY A 657 9.02 22.10 29.35
N ASP A 658 10.26 21.60 29.45
CA ASP A 658 11.49 22.32 29.16
C ASP A 658 11.81 22.32 27.65
N TYR A 659 10.87 22.79 26.83
CA TYR A 659 10.95 22.74 25.36
C TYR A 659 12.21 23.43 24.79
N GLN A 660 12.77 24.43 25.50
CA GLN A 660 14.02 25.09 25.10
C GLN A 660 15.24 24.15 25.23
N LEU A 661 15.27 23.31 26.26
CA LEU A 661 16.33 22.32 26.46
C LEU A 661 16.16 21.15 25.48
N ALA A 662 14.92 20.70 25.25
CA ALA A 662 14.62 19.70 24.21
C ALA A 662 15.12 20.16 22.82
N ALA A 663 14.86 21.43 22.44
CA ALA A 663 15.35 21.99 21.19
C ALA A 663 16.89 22.03 21.10
N GLN A 664 17.59 22.26 22.22
CA GLN A 664 19.06 22.21 22.25
C GLN A 664 19.58 20.79 22.00
N TYR A 665 18.98 19.76 22.61
CA TYR A 665 19.40 18.37 22.40
C TYR A 665 19.20 17.91 20.93
N TYR A 666 18.08 18.24 20.30
CA TYR A 666 17.89 17.95 18.88
C TYR A 666 18.84 18.75 17.98
N GLN A 667 19.13 20.01 18.30
CA GLN A 667 20.15 20.79 17.58
C GLN A 667 21.55 20.18 17.74
N GLU A 668 21.92 19.71 18.92
CA GLU A 668 23.18 18.99 19.14
C GLU A 668 23.25 17.71 18.30
N GLN A 669 22.18 16.91 18.29
CA GLN A 669 22.07 15.70 17.48
C GLN A 669 22.27 16.02 15.98
N LEU A 670 21.55 17.01 15.46
CA LEU A 670 21.71 17.54 14.10
C LEU A 670 23.11 18.11 13.83
N THR A 671 23.84 18.62 14.83
CA THR A 671 25.21 19.09 14.62
C THR A 671 26.23 17.96 14.49
N ARG A 672 25.95 16.81 15.13
CA ARG A 672 26.78 15.59 15.11
C ARG A 672 26.57 14.81 13.82
N ASP A 673 25.30 14.53 13.48
CA ASP A 673 24.93 13.90 12.22
C ASP A 673 23.93 14.77 11.44
N ARG A 674 24.40 15.29 10.30
CA ARG A 674 23.63 16.10 9.34
C ARG A 674 23.12 15.28 8.15
N SER A 675 23.40 13.98 8.13
CA SER A 675 23.12 13.07 7.01
C SER A 675 21.79 12.35 7.17
N ASP A 676 21.36 12.12 8.41
CA ASP A 676 20.15 11.38 8.74
C ASP A 676 18.88 12.28 8.67
N PRO A 677 17.88 11.94 7.84
CA PRO A 677 16.57 12.61 7.82
C PRO A 677 15.75 12.42 9.11
N ALA A 678 15.93 11.32 9.85
CA ALA A 678 15.16 11.02 11.05
C ALA A 678 15.39 12.06 12.16
N HIS A 679 16.61 12.61 12.26
CA HIS A 679 16.92 13.69 13.20
C HIS A 679 16.17 15.00 12.90
N TRP A 680 15.93 15.29 11.62
CA TRP A 680 15.09 16.44 11.22
C TRP A 680 13.61 16.17 11.46
N PHE A 681 13.17 14.93 11.29
CA PHE A 681 11.81 14.50 11.61
C PHE A 681 11.51 14.64 13.11
N ASP A 682 12.35 14.08 13.99
CA ASP A 682 12.20 14.19 15.45
C ASP A 682 12.15 15.66 15.92
N TYR A 683 12.98 16.53 15.33
CA TYR A 683 12.98 17.96 15.61
C TYR A 683 11.71 18.66 15.10
N GLY A 684 11.16 18.22 13.97
CA GLY A 684 9.84 18.64 13.48
C GLY A 684 8.70 18.24 14.42
N VAL A 685 8.76 17.04 15.03
CA VAL A 685 7.76 16.55 16.01
C VAL A 685 7.75 17.42 17.29
N LEU A 686 8.89 17.95 17.74
CA LEU A 686 8.94 18.96 18.81
C LEU A 686 8.20 20.26 18.42
N TYR A 687 8.28 20.67 17.15
CA TYR A 687 7.56 21.85 16.68
C TYR A 687 6.06 21.60 16.49
N MET A 688 5.65 20.38 16.14
CA MET A 688 4.26 19.96 16.20
C MET A 688 3.70 20.05 17.63
N LEU A 689 4.45 19.57 18.63
CA LEU A 689 4.07 19.66 20.05
C LEU A 689 3.97 21.11 20.56
N THR A 690 4.89 21.97 20.14
CA THR A 690 4.89 23.40 20.53
C THR A 690 3.98 24.28 19.65
N THR A 691 3.22 23.67 18.72
CA THR A 691 2.28 24.32 17.78
C THR A 691 2.92 25.31 16.79
N ASP A 692 4.24 25.28 16.63
CA ASP A 692 4.98 26.10 15.65
C ASP A 692 5.02 25.40 14.29
N TYR A 693 3.85 25.31 13.65
CA TYR A 693 3.66 24.57 12.41
C TYR A 693 4.59 25.03 11.27
N GLN A 694 5.03 26.30 11.26
CA GLN A 694 5.95 26.82 10.26
C GLN A 694 7.34 26.20 10.38
N LYS A 695 7.89 26.12 11.60
CA LYS A 695 9.18 25.45 11.82
C LYS A 695 9.08 23.93 11.68
N ALA A 696 7.93 23.34 12.01
CA ALA A 696 7.67 21.92 11.75
C ALA A 696 7.73 21.63 10.24
N GLU A 697 7.03 22.44 9.42
CA GLU A 697 7.04 22.34 7.95
C GLU A 697 8.48 22.44 7.39
N GLU A 698 9.25 23.44 7.83
CA GLU A 698 10.66 23.59 7.44
C GLU A 698 11.50 22.34 7.78
N CYS A 699 11.33 21.76 8.97
CA CYS A 699 12.07 20.58 9.40
C CYS A 699 11.72 19.33 8.58
N PHE A 700 10.43 19.07 8.33
CA PHE A 700 10.00 17.96 7.48
C PHE A 700 10.41 18.16 6.02
N HIS A 701 10.35 19.40 5.50
CA HIS A 701 10.88 19.73 4.18
C HIS A 701 12.39 19.49 4.09
N TYR A 702 13.17 19.81 5.14
CA TYR A 702 14.59 19.47 5.18
C TYR A 702 14.84 17.97 5.13
N ALA A 703 14.08 17.16 5.88
CA ALA A 703 14.15 15.70 5.82
C ALA A 703 13.86 15.17 4.40
N VAL A 704 12.77 15.61 3.76
CA VAL A 704 12.41 15.20 2.38
C VAL A 704 13.43 15.71 1.34
N SER A 705 14.05 16.87 1.57
CA SER A 705 15.12 17.40 0.69
C SER A 705 16.43 16.60 0.75
N MET A 706 16.60 15.80 1.81
CA MET A 706 17.74 14.89 2.00
C MET A 706 17.39 13.50 1.47
N GLU A 707 16.22 12.98 1.84
CA GLU A 707 15.71 11.70 1.37
C GLU A 707 14.23 11.82 0.97
N GLN A 708 13.96 11.80 -0.34
CA GLN A 708 12.60 11.89 -0.89
C GLN A 708 11.73 10.66 -0.60
N THR A 709 12.35 9.56 -0.15
CA THR A 709 11.68 8.32 0.28
C THR A 709 11.39 8.26 1.78
N HIS A 710 11.73 9.29 2.56
CA HIS A 710 11.50 9.27 4.02
C HIS A 710 10.00 9.41 4.36
N LEU A 711 9.34 8.25 4.44
CA LEU A 711 7.89 8.11 4.54
C LEU A 711 7.24 8.88 5.70
N PRO A 712 7.76 8.86 6.95
CA PRO A 712 7.16 9.64 8.04
C PRO A 712 7.13 11.14 7.75
N SER A 713 8.18 11.70 7.13
CA SER A 713 8.20 13.12 6.75
C SER A 713 7.24 13.44 5.62
N LEU A 714 7.11 12.58 4.60
CA LEU A 714 6.11 12.77 3.55
C LEU A 714 4.68 12.84 4.12
N LEU A 715 4.35 11.95 5.05
CA LEU A 715 3.05 11.94 5.73
C LEU A 715 2.84 13.21 6.57
N MET A 716 3.85 13.69 7.30
CA MET A 716 3.75 14.95 8.05
C MET A 716 3.66 16.18 7.15
N CYS A 717 4.37 16.21 6.00
CA CYS A 717 4.19 17.26 4.99
C CYS A 717 2.76 17.28 4.44
N GLY A 718 2.18 16.11 4.15
CA GLY A 718 0.78 15.99 3.72
C GLY A 718 -0.21 16.52 4.76
N ILE A 719 -0.04 16.13 6.03
CA ILE A 719 -0.87 16.60 7.16
C ILE A 719 -0.75 18.11 7.36
N LEU A 720 0.46 18.67 7.31
CA LEU A 720 0.67 20.12 7.45
C LEU A 720 0.13 20.91 6.26
N ALA A 721 0.29 20.40 5.03
CA ALA A 721 -0.30 20.99 3.84
C ALA A 721 -1.83 21.01 3.92
N GLU A 722 -2.47 19.92 4.40
CA GLU A 722 -3.91 19.88 4.63
C GLU A 722 -4.34 20.89 5.72
N MET A 723 -3.66 20.91 6.87
CA MET A 723 -3.91 21.90 7.94
C MET A 723 -3.70 23.35 7.47
N GLY A 724 -2.81 23.57 6.49
CA GLY A 724 -2.59 24.84 5.80
C GLY A 724 -3.57 25.14 4.66
N GLY A 725 -4.51 24.24 4.33
CA GLY A 725 -5.47 24.38 3.23
C GLY A 725 -4.89 24.22 1.82
N ARG A 726 -3.67 23.68 1.69
CA ARG A 726 -2.94 23.47 0.43
C ARG A 726 -3.20 22.07 -0.12
N PHE A 727 -4.46 21.84 -0.51
CA PHE A 727 -4.96 20.50 -0.86
C PHE A 727 -4.23 19.82 -2.03
N GLU A 728 -3.80 20.57 -3.05
CA GLU A 728 -3.05 19.99 -4.19
C GLU A 728 -1.67 19.46 -3.75
N GLU A 729 -0.98 20.17 -2.85
CA GLU A 729 0.29 19.72 -2.27
C GLU A 729 0.08 18.48 -1.39
N ALA A 730 -0.93 18.53 -0.50
CA ALA A 730 -1.28 17.41 0.37
C ALA A 730 -1.58 16.13 -0.42
N GLU A 731 -2.37 16.22 -1.50
CA GLU A 731 -2.64 15.10 -2.40
C GLU A 731 -1.35 14.51 -2.99
N THR A 732 -0.40 15.35 -3.44
CA THR A 732 0.88 14.87 -3.98
C THR A 732 1.78 14.21 -2.92
N PHE A 733 1.75 14.67 -1.67
CA PHE A 733 2.51 14.06 -0.58
C PHE A 733 1.91 12.72 -0.15
N PHE A 734 0.58 12.62 -0.01
CA PHE A 734 -0.09 11.36 0.32
C PHE A 734 -0.01 10.33 -0.82
N GLU A 735 -0.25 10.73 -2.08
CA GLU A 735 -0.06 9.84 -3.23
C GLU A 735 1.41 9.37 -3.33
N GLY A 736 2.36 10.30 -3.15
CA GLY A 736 3.79 10.00 -3.07
C GLY A 736 4.13 8.97 -1.98
N ALA A 737 3.58 9.13 -0.77
CA ALA A 737 3.75 8.18 0.33
C ALA A 737 3.25 6.77 -0.03
N THR A 738 2.06 6.65 -0.62
CA THR A 738 1.52 5.35 -1.10
C THR A 738 2.30 4.74 -2.27
N CYS A 739 3.11 5.54 -2.98
CA CYS A 739 4.03 5.07 -4.02
C CYS A 739 5.40 4.63 -3.47
N VAL A 740 5.85 5.19 -2.35
CA VAL A 740 7.08 4.77 -1.66
C VAL A 740 6.88 3.43 -0.96
N ASP A 741 5.81 3.29 -0.18
CA ASP A 741 5.44 2.03 0.47
C ASP A 741 3.95 1.72 0.23
N PRO A 742 3.64 0.92 -0.80
CA PRO A 742 2.27 0.50 -1.08
C PRO A 742 1.63 -0.40 -0.01
N ALA A 743 2.43 -1.01 0.87
CA ALA A 743 1.96 -1.92 1.92
C ALA A 743 1.60 -1.19 3.23
N ASN A 744 1.93 0.10 3.36
CA ASN A 744 1.72 0.85 4.58
C ASN A 744 0.25 1.23 4.80
N VAL A 745 -0.38 0.60 5.80
CA VAL A 745 -1.76 0.84 6.23
C VAL A 745 -2.00 2.29 6.65
N VAL A 746 -1.05 2.92 7.34
CA VAL A 746 -1.14 4.30 7.84
C VAL A 746 -1.16 5.30 6.68
N ALA A 747 -0.34 5.08 5.64
CA ALA A 747 -0.30 5.96 4.47
C ALA A 747 -1.64 5.99 3.73
N TRP A 748 -2.22 4.82 3.47
CA TRP A 748 -3.54 4.70 2.85
C TRP A 748 -4.67 5.26 3.72
N THR A 749 -4.66 4.98 5.03
CA THR A 749 -5.70 5.49 5.95
C THR A 749 -5.66 7.01 6.06
N LEU A 750 -4.47 7.63 6.13
CA LEU A 750 -4.33 9.09 6.09
C LEU A 750 -4.84 9.69 4.77
N PHE A 751 -4.59 9.03 3.63
CA PHE A 751 -5.08 9.48 2.34
C PHE A 751 -6.62 9.39 2.25
N GLY A 752 -7.22 8.37 2.87
CA GLY A 752 -8.68 8.26 3.02
C GLY A 752 -9.28 9.38 3.88
N LEU A 753 -8.68 9.67 5.05
CA LEU A 753 -9.09 10.78 5.93
C LEU A 753 -8.94 12.17 5.28
N PHE A 754 -7.95 12.33 4.40
CA PHE A 754 -7.79 13.52 3.55
C PHE A 754 -8.95 13.67 2.56
N TYR A 755 -9.29 12.61 1.82
CA TYR A 755 -10.42 12.64 0.87
C TYR A 755 -11.78 12.77 1.54
N GLU A 756 -11.93 12.24 2.76
CA GLU A 756 -13.12 12.42 3.59
C GLU A 756 -13.32 13.90 3.93
N GLY A 757 -12.24 14.60 4.33
CA GLY A 757 -12.24 16.04 4.57
C GLY A 757 -12.58 16.89 3.33
N GLN A 758 -12.47 16.30 2.13
CA GLN A 758 -12.81 16.89 0.83
C GLN A 758 -14.18 16.42 0.28
N GLU A 759 -14.95 15.67 1.08
CA GLU A 759 -16.24 15.06 0.71
C GLU A 759 -16.17 14.09 -0.51
N ASN A 760 -14.98 13.63 -0.92
CA ASN A 760 -14.84 12.72 -2.07
C ASN A 760 -14.97 11.25 -1.66
N SER A 761 -16.22 10.81 -1.52
CA SER A 761 -16.57 9.45 -1.07
C SER A 761 -15.93 8.33 -1.90
N ILE A 762 -15.71 8.49 -3.21
CA ILE A 762 -15.14 7.41 -4.06
C ILE A 762 -13.66 7.17 -3.75
N GLN A 763 -12.88 8.25 -3.59
CA GLN A 763 -11.46 8.15 -3.26
C GLN A 763 -11.21 7.83 -1.77
N THR A 764 -12.14 8.24 -0.89
CA THR A 764 -12.16 7.83 0.52
C THR A 764 -12.31 6.31 0.64
N GLU A 765 -13.31 5.74 -0.05
CA GLU A 765 -13.60 4.31 -0.06
C GLU A 765 -12.45 3.48 -0.64
N MET A 766 -11.89 3.91 -1.78
CA MET A 766 -10.66 3.34 -2.35
C MET A 766 -9.54 3.21 -1.31
N ALA A 767 -9.23 4.30 -0.61
CA ALA A 767 -8.08 4.36 0.27
C ALA A 767 -8.27 3.48 1.52
N PHE A 768 -9.48 3.45 2.09
CA PHE A 768 -9.79 2.54 3.21
C PHE A 768 -9.87 1.07 2.80
N LEU A 769 -10.36 0.77 1.59
CA LEU A 769 -10.34 -0.60 1.05
C LEU A 769 -8.90 -1.10 0.82
N GLU A 770 -8.02 -0.30 0.22
CA GLU A 770 -6.61 -0.66 0.06
C GLU A 770 -5.90 -0.78 1.42
N ALA A 771 -6.13 0.13 2.38
CA ALA A 771 -5.60 0.00 3.74
C ALA A 771 -6.02 -1.33 4.41
N THR A 772 -7.31 -1.67 4.33
CA THR A 772 -7.87 -2.92 4.87
C THR A 772 -7.28 -4.15 4.17
N LYS A 773 -7.07 -4.07 2.85
CA LYS A 773 -6.45 -5.13 2.05
C LYS A 773 -4.99 -5.37 2.43
N GLN A 774 -4.19 -4.30 2.60
CA GLN A 774 -2.81 -4.45 3.06
C GLN A 774 -2.74 -5.02 4.49
N GLN A 775 -3.64 -4.59 5.39
CA GLN A 775 -3.74 -5.15 6.74
C GLN A 775 -4.09 -6.64 6.74
N ARG A 776 -5.06 -7.07 5.92
CA ARG A 776 -5.42 -8.49 5.74
C ARG A 776 -4.26 -9.30 5.16
N VAL A 777 -3.54 -8.78 4.16
CA VAL A 777 -2.34 -9.41 3.60
C VAL A 777 -1.26 -9.58 4.68
N ALA A 778 -1.01 -8.55 5.50
CA ALA A 778 -0.02 -8.63 6.58
C ALA A 778 -0.36 -9.73 7.60
N LEU A 779 -1.64 -9.91 7.95
CA LEU A 779 -2.11 -10.98 8.84
C LEU A 779 -1.93 -12.40 8.24
N VAL A 780 -2.05 -12.55 6.92
CA VAL A 780 -1.90 -13.84 6.22
C VAL A 780 -0.42 -14.20 5.98
N VAL A 781 0.44 -13.20 5.76
CA VAL A 781 1.87 -13.40 5.43
C VAL A 781 2.74 -13.74 6.65
N THR A 782 2.26 -13.52 7.88
CA THR A 782 2.98 -13.89 9.11
C THR A 782 2.57 -15.26 9.67
N PRO A 783 3.30 -16.36 9.37
CA PRO A 783 3.23 -17.56 10.20
C PRO A 783 3.89 -17.29 11.57
N PRO A 784 3.59 -18.09 12.61
CA PRO A 784 4.23 -17.93 13.91
C PRO A 784 5.73 -18.29 13.84
N CYS A 785 6.58 -17.27 13.75
CA CYS A 785 8.03 -17.45 13.77
C CYS A 785 8.47 -18.13 15.07
N ARG A 786 9.18 -19.27 14.94
CA ARG A 786 10.01 -19.78 16.03
C ARG A 786 11.10 -18.75 16.30
N VAL A 787 11.24 -18.35 17.57
CA VAL A 787 12.34 -17.53 18.03
C VAL A 787 13.61 -18.38 18.03
N GLU A 788 14.52 -18.12 17.09
CA GLU A 788 15.91 -18.58 17.21
C GLU A 788 16.64 -17.63 18.17
N THR A 789 16.99 -18.13 19.35
CA THR A 789 17.76 -17.39 20.34
C THR A 789 19.24 -17.38 19.95
N SER A 790 19.70 -16.30 19.32
CA SER A 790 21.14 -16.05 19.10
C SER A 790 21.78 -15.50 20.38
N VAL A 791 22.63 -16.31 21.01
CA VAL A 791 23.56 -15.87 22.07
C VAL A 791 24.93 -15.66 21.42
N GLU A 792 25.52 -14.47 21.59
CA GLU A 792 26.85 -14.16 21.05
C GLU A 792 28.00 -14.72 21.89
N SER A 793 29.12 -14.96 21.18
CA SER A 793 30.55 -14.95 21.59
C SER A 793 31.31 -16.28 21.42
N PRO A 794 32.63 -16.26 21.16
CA PRO A 794 33.36 -15.37 20.22
C PRO A 794 34.38 -16.11 19.30
N ASP A 795 34.92 -15.38 18.32
CA ASP A 795 36.15 -15.63 17.52
C ASP A 795 36.43 -16.99 16.84
N LEU A 796 36.56 -16.98 15.50
CA LEU A 796 37.84 -17.13 14.77
C LEU A 796 37.67 -17.27 13.23
N GLY A 797 38.50 -16.56 12.45
CA GLY A 797 39.18 -17.10 11.26
C GLY A 797 38.48 -17.20 9.88
N GLU A 798 38.79 -16.23 9.02
CA GLU A 798 39.22 -16.37 7.61
C GLU A 798 38.28 -16.93 6.48
N GLU A 799 38.16 -16.07 5.45
CA GLU A 799 38.21 -16.30 3.99
C GLU A 799 37.00 -16.77 3.11
N GLU A 800 36.73 -15.88 2.15
CA GLU A 800 36.34 -16.03 0.73
C GLU A 800 34.96 -16.57 0.24
N GLN A 801 34.34 -15.69 -0.55
CA GLN A 801 33.47 -15.84 -1.73
C GLN A 801 33.04 -17.25 -2.20
N GLU A 802 31.73 -17.41 -2.47
CA GLU A 802 31.25 -17.71 -3.83
C GLU A 802 29.77 -17.36 -4.06
N VAL A 803 29.37 -17.29 -5.34
CA VAL A 803 28.02 -17.03 -5.84
C VAL A 803 27.54 -18.28 -6.59
N VAL A 804 26.25 -18.67 -6.50
CA VAL A 804 25.42 -19.22 -7.63
C VAL A 804 24.08 -19.88 -7.17
N ASN A 805 23.01 -19.53 -7.91
CA ASN A 805 21.71 -20.18 -8.18
C ASN A 805 20.87 -20.98 -7.17
N CYS A 806 19.55 -20.78 -7.34
CA CYS A 806 18.48 -21.71 -6.99
C CYS A 806 18.54 -23.04 -7.78
N GLU A 807 18.07 -24.12 -7.18
CA GLU A 807 17.24 -25.10 -7.90
C GLU A 807 16.28 -25.86 -6.97
N SER A 808 15.19 -26.37 -7.55
CA SER A 808 14.04 -26.97 -6.86
C SER A 808 14.28 -28.42 -6.39
N LEU A 809 13.66 -28.82 -5.27
CA LEU A 809 13.45 -30.24 -4.96
C LEU A 809 12.01 -30.57 -4.57
N THR A 810 11.45 -31.53 -5.31
CA THR A 810 10.15 -32.19 -5.12
C THR A 810 10.22 -33.28 -4.04
N ILE A 811 9.15 -33.45 -3.26
CA ILE A 811 8.88 -34.70 -2.51
C ILE A 811 7.44 -35.15 -2.79
N LYS A 812 7.25 -36.47 -2.94
CA LYS A 812 5.98 -37.15 -3.24
C LYS A 812 5.34 -37.75 -1.97
N PRO A 813 4.04 -38.10 -2.00
CA PRO A 813 3.30 -38.56 -0.82
C PRO A 813 3.42 -40.07 -0.58
N ASP A 814 3.24 -40.48 0.68
CA ASP A 814 2.96 -41.85 1.09
C ASP A 814 1.51 -41.98 1.61
N VAL A 815 0.99 -43.21 1.61
CA VAL A 815 -0.45 -43.58 1.69
C VAL A 815 -0.64 -44.74 2.69
N ASP A 816 -1.90 -44.97 3.10
CA ASP A 816 -2.41 -46.04 3.98
C ASP A 816 -2.16 -45.87 5.51
N GLY A 817 -3.14 -46.10 6.39
CA GLY A 817 -4.55 -46.44 6.18
C GLY A 817 -5.33 -46.60 7.50
N ASP A 818 -6.67 -46.62 7.41
CA ASP A 818 -7.73 -47.12 8.33
C ASP A 818 -7.52 -47.05 9.87
N THR A 819 -8.50 -46.64 10.69
CA THR A 819 -9.88 -47.18 10.72
C THR A 819 -10.85 -46.29 11.51
N GLU A 820 -12.14 -46.41 11.20
CA GLU A 820 -13.38 -46.20 11.99
C GLU A 820 -13.28 -45.98 13.53
N ALA A 821 -14.22 -45.33 14.25
CA ALA A 821 -15.35 -44.45 13.92
C ALA A 821 -15.99 -43.90 15.21
N SER A 822 -16.92 -42.96 15.04
CA SER A 822 -18.26 -42.96 15.68
C SER A 822 -18.56 -42.08 16.92
N VAL A 823 -19.19 -40.93 16.64
CA VAL A 823 -20.45 -40.37 17.20
C VAL A 823 -20.66 -40.25 18.73
N VAL A 824 -21.28 -39.12 19.12
CA VAL A 824 -22.35 -38.92 20.15
C VAL A 824 -22.01 -37.82 21.19
N THR A 825 -22.60 -36.63 20.98
CA THR A 825 -23.09 -35.59 21.94
C THR A 825 -22.23 -35.19 23.15
N GLY A 826 -22.20 -33.93 23.60
CA GLY A 826 -23.01 -32.77 23.26
C GLY A 826 -23.29 -31.90 24.51
N SER A 827 -23.47 -30.59 24.30
CA SER A 827 -24.10 -29.62 25.20
C SER A 827 -23.64 -29.45 26.67
N GLN A 828 -23.10 -28.25 26.91
CA GLN A 828 -23.58 -27.27 27.92
C GLN A 828 -23.08 -27.24 29.38
N SER A 829 -22.79 -25.99 29.76
CA SER A 829 -23.05 -25.31 31.04
C SER A 829 -22.22 -25.60 32.29
N CYS A 830 -21.52 -24.54 32.69
CA CYS A 830 -21.03 -24.23 34.03
C CYS A 830 -22.10 -24.36 35.13
N GLN A 831 -21.71 -24.73 36.35
CA GLN A 831 -21.65 -23.80 37.50
C GLN A 831 -21.17 -24.45 38.82
N ASP A 832 -20.35 -23.69 39.55
CA ASP A 832 -20.21 -23.55 41.02
C ASP A 832 -20.10 -24.75 41.99
N GLY A 833 -19.15 -24.64 42.95
CA GLY A 833 -19.17 -25.43 44.19
C GLY A 833 -17.82 -25.70 44.89
N LYS A 834 -17.24 -24.70 45.58
CA LYS A 834 -16.33 -24.92 46.74
C LYS A 834 -17.18 -24.97 48.03
N PRO A 835 -16.67 -25.30 49.24
CA PRO A 835 -15.34 -25.84 49.65
C PRO A 835 -15.41 -27.12 50.53
N GLY A 836 -14.25 -27.69 50.92
CA GLY A 836 -14.17 -28.70 51.99
C GLY A 836 -12.76 -29.27 52.22
N GLU A 837 -12.24 -29.16 53.44
CA GLU A 837 -10.85 -29.52 53.82
C GLU A 837 -10.66 -31.01 54.15
N GLY A 838 -9.43 -31.55 54.02
CA GLY A 838 -9.08 -32.91 54.48
C GLY A 838 -7.64 -33.34 54.20
N TYR A 839 -6.74 -33.19 55.17
CA TYR A 839 -5.28 -33.36 55.04
C TYR A 839 -4.72 -34.80 55.19
N LYS A 840 -3.47 -34.98 54.70
CA LYS A 840 -2.42 -36.02 54.98
C LYS A 840 -2.27 -37.16 53.94
N GLY A 841 -1.07 -37.52 53.45
CA GLY A 841 0.26 -36.89 53.59
C GLY A 841 1.45 -37.83 53.21
N GLY A 842 2.62 -37.25 52.87
CA GLY A 842 3.90 -37.94 52.55
C GLY A 842 4.36 -37.73 51.09
N ALA A 843 5.26 -36.78 50.79
CA ALA A 843 6.75 -36.90 50.76
C ALA A 843 7.26 -37.64 49.49
N GLU A 844 8.22 -37.17 48.68
CA GLU A 844 9.30 -36.18 48.83
C GLU A 844 9.62 -35.39 47.53
N ALA A 845 10.51 -34.38 47.63
CA ALA A 845 11.33 -33.72 46.58
C ALA A 845 10.71 -32.73 45.57
N GLU A 846 11.39 -31.58 45.39
CA GLU A 846 11.14 -30.55 44.37
C GLU A 846 11.62 -30.97 42.96
N PRO A 847 11.18 -30.29 41.89
CA PRO A 847 12.10 -29.32 41.28
C PRO A 847 11.47 -28.02 40.71
N SER A 848 12.27 -26.94 40.81
CA SER A 848 12.45 -25.76 39.93
C SER A 848 11.37 -25.34 38.89
N ALA A 849 11.08 -24.03 38.90
CA ALA A 849 10.20 -23.30 37.99
C ALA A 849 10.73 -23.08 36.55
N MET A 850 9.79 -22.90 35.61
CA MET A 850 9.78 -22.00 34.43
C MET A 850 8.32 -21.97 33.93
N GLN A 851 7.47 -21.01 34.34
CA GLN A 851 7.31 -19.69 33.71
C GLN A 851 7.22 -19.75 32.17
N HIS A 852 5.99 -19.85 31.67
CA HIS A 852 5.66 -19.60 30.27
C HIS A 852 5.78 -18.10 29.98
N LEU A 853 6.68 -17.70 29.08
CA LEU A 853 6.61 -16.39 28.44
C LEU A 853 5.40 -16.35 27.51
N ALA A 854 4.49 -15.41 27.73
CA ALA A 854 3.54 -15.00 26.71
C ALA A 854 4.23 -13.96 25.82
N THR A 855 4.28 -14.22 24.51
CA THR A 855 4.56 -13.18 23.52
C THR A 855 3.39 -12.18 23.48
N PRO A 856 3.62 -10.90 23.15
CA PRO A 856 2.54 -9.97 22.93
C PRO A 856 1.78 -10.39 21.66
N THR A 857 0.62 -11.02 21.84
CA THR A 857 -0.34 -11.20 20.77
C THR A 857 -0.76 -9.83 20.25
N ARG A 858 -0.47 -9.53 18.97
CA ARG A 858 -1.13 -8.43 18.26
C ARG A 858 -2.62 -8.75 18.19
N LEU A 859 -3.36 -8.27 19.19
CA LEU A 859 -4.83 -8.24 19.18
C LEU A 859 -5.27 -7.32 18.05
N ASN A 860 -6.43 -7.62 17.44
CA ASN A 860 -6.98 -6.93 16.27
C ASN A 860 -6.94 -5.39 16.41
N THR A 861 -5.90 -4.75 15.86
CA THR A 861 -5.83 -3.29 15.70
C THR A 861 -6.43 -2.94 14.34
N THR A 862 -7.49 -2.14 14.31
CA THR A 862 -8.05 -1.61 13.06
C THR A 862 -7.06 -0.70 12.34
N ILE A 863 -7.31 -0.45 11.05
CA ILE A 863 -6.53 0.51 10.24
C ILE A 863 -6.50 1.91 10.86
N TYR A 864 -7.60 2.31 11.52
CA TYR A 864 -7.73 3.62 12.17
C TYR A 864 -6.92 3.67 13.46
N MET A 865 -6.95 2.63 14.30
CA MET A 865 -6.19 2.62 15.57
C MET A 865 -4.68 2.64 15.36
N GLU A 866 -4.16 1.93 14.35
CA GLU A 866 -2.74 2.02 13.94
C GLU A 866 -2.37 3.45 13.50
N THR A 867 -3.26 4.08 12.73
CA THR A 867 -3.10 5.47 12.26
C THR A 867 -3.21 6.48 13.40
N VAL A 868 -4.11 6.28 14.37
CA VAL A 868 -4.24 7.10 15.59
C VAL A 868 -2.96 7.03 16.43
N GLN A 869 -2.35 5.84 16.58
CA GLN A 869 -1.09 5.69 17.31
C GLN A 869 0.03 6.54 16.67
N PHE A 870 0.17 6.47 15.35
CA PHE A 870 1.12 7.30 14.59
C PHE A 870 0.82 8.80 14.74
N LEU A 871 -0.45 9.21 14.62
CA LEU A 871 -0.84 10.62 14.72
C LEU A 871 -0.63 11.21 16.12
N LEU A 872 -0.87 10.43 17.18
CA LEU A 872 -0.62 10.84 18.57
C LEU A 872 0.88 10.93 18.88
N GLN A 873 1.69 9.99 18.42
CA GLN A 873 3.16 10.04 18.55
C GLN A 873 3.76 11.29 17.89
N ASN A 874 3.15 11.77 16.80
CA ASN A 874 3.60 12.94 16.04
C ASN A 874 2.83 14.24 16.36
N ASN A 875 2.00 14.25 17.41
CA ASN A 875 1.24 15.40 17.89
C ASN A 875 0.26 16.02 16.85
N ALA A 876 -0.21 15.24 15.88
CA ALA A 876 -1.15 15.65 14.84
C ALA A 876 -2.62 15.61 15.33
N LEU A 877 -2.93 16.43 16.35
CA LEU A 877 -4.15 16.31 17.18
C LEU A 877 -5.49 16.46 16.42
N GLN A 878 -5.51 17.14 15.27
CA GLN A 878 -6.73 17.31 14.47
C GLN A 878 -7.06 16.04 13.68
N MET A 879 -6.06 15.49 12.98
CA MET A 879 -6.21 14.24 12.24
C MET A 879 -6.45 13.05 13.17
N ALA A 880 -5.80 13.03 14.35
CA ALA A 880 -6.04 12.00 15.36
C ALA A 880 -7.53 11.95 15.79
N GLN A 881 -8.18 13.11 15.91
CA GLN A 881 -9.61 13.18 16.24
C GLN A 881 -10.50 12.65 15.09
N ARG A 882 -10.15 12.92 13.83
CA ARG A 882 -10.90 12.37 12.67
C ARG A 882 -10.75 10.85 12.58
N ALA A 883 -9.54 10.34 12.76
CA ALA A 883 -9.27 8.91 12.77
C ALA A 883 -10.02 8.18 13.91
N LEU A 884 -10.06 8.76 15.12
CA LEU A 884 -10.90 8.25 16.23
C LEU A 884 -12.41 8.32 15.91
N ALA A 885 -12.88 9.33 15.18
CA ALA A 885 -14.27 9.40 14.77
C ALA A 885 -14.62 8.29 13.76
N GLN A 886 -13.71 7.96 12.83
CA GLN A 886 -13.89 6.82 11.91
C GLN A 886 -13.85 5.47 12.62
N GLU A 887 -13.02 5.31 13.66
CA GLU A 887 -13.01 4.09 14.48
C GLU A 887 -14.37 3.80 15.14
N LEU A 888 -15.11 4.83 15.56
CA LEU A 888 -16.48 4.68 16.10
C LEU A 888 -17.54 4.37 15.03
N LEU A 889 -17.27 4.68 13.76
CA LEU A 889 -18.18 4.42 12.64
C LEU A 889 -17.91 3.06 11.98
N CYS A 890 -16.74 2.48 12.19
CA CYS A 890 -16.33 1.19 11.66
C CYS A 890 -17.11 0.03 12.32
N PRO A 891 -17.65 -0.95 11.57
CA PRO A 891 -18.31 -2.13 12.16
C PRO A 891 -17.38 -3.06 12.94
N GLU A 892 -16.09 -3.08 12.57
CA GLU A 892 -15.03 -3.85 13.27
C GLU A 892 -14.39 -3.04 14.42
N GLY A 893 -14.55 -1.70 14.39
CA GLY A 893 -14.09 -0.78 15.42
C GLY A 893 -15.14 -0.58 16.52
N GLY A 894 -14.72 0.04 17.63
CA GLY A 894 -15.65 0.32 18.72
C GLY A 894 -15.01 0.91 19.96
N LEU A 895 -15.84 1.05 20.99
CA LEU A 895 -15.43 1.44 22.35
C LEU A 895 -14.63 0.31 22.99
N SER A 896 -13.37 0.20 22.58
CA SER A 896 -12.38 -0.70 23.16
C SER A 896 -11.49 0.05 24.15
N SER A 897 -10.83 -0.67 25.06
CA SER A 897 -9.83 -0.07 25.94
C SER A 897 -8.76 0.72 25.19
N SER A 898 -8.27 0.23 24.05
CA SER A 898 -7.25 0.93 23.26
C SER A 898 -7.79 2.22 22.63
N TYR A 899 -9.06 2.26 22.21
CA TYR A 899 -9.76 3.48 21.80
C TYR A 899 -9.83 4.49 22.96
N HIS A 900 -10.28 4.07 24.14
CA HIS A 900 -10.38 4.95 25.32
C HIS A 900 -9.02 5.46 25.80
N LEU A 901 -7.97 4.62 25.74
CA LEU A 901 -6.58 5.00 26.02
C LEU A 901 -6.06 6.04 25.01
N ALA A 902 -6.32 5.84 23.71
CA ALA A 902 -5.93 6.80 22.67
C ALA A 902 -6.69 8.13 22.79
N LEU A 903 -7.98 8.10 23.12
CA LEU A 903 -8.79 9.28 23.40
C LEU A 903 -8.27 10.03 24.63
N ALA A 904 -7.89 9.34 25.70
CA ALA A 904 -7.28 9.94 26.87
C ALA A 904 -5.91 10.58 26.56
N ARG A 905 -5.07 9.95 25.73
CA ARG A 905 -3.82 10.53 25.23
C ARG A 905 -4.08 11.81 24.42
N LEU A 906 -5.08 11.80 23.53
CA LEU A 906 -5.50 13.00 22.77
C LEU A 906 -5.98 14.14 23.69
N GLN A 907 -6.82 13.82 24.69
CA GLN A 907 -7.35 14.78 25.66
C GLN A 907 -6.23 15.35 26.55
N LEU A 908 -5.24 14.53 26.95
CA LEU A 908 -4.07 14.99 27.70
C LEU A 908 -3.22 15.98 26.88
N LEU A 909 -2.98 15.71 25.59
CA LEU A 909 -2.26 16.62 24.70
C LEU A 909 -3.03 17.94 24.45
N ARG A 910 -4.35 17.97 24.69
CA ARG A 910 -5.19 19.18 24.70
C ARG A 910 -5.33 19.84 26.08
N ALA A 911 -4.67 19.29 27.11
CA ALA A 911 -4.80 19.67 28.53
C ALA A 911 -6.23 19.53 29.13
N GLU A 912 -7.06 18.65 28.55
CA GLU A 912 -8.43 18.35 29.01
C GLU A 912 -8.46 17.24 30.09
N TYR A 913 -7.80 17.49 31.24
CA TYR A 913 -7.53 16.46 32.26
C TYR A 913 -8.77 15.72 32.79
N GLY A 914 -9.89 16.42 33.02
CA GLY A 914 -11.12 15.80 33.55
C GLY A 914 -11.85 14.89 32.54
N SER A 915 -11.76 15.22 31.25
CA SER A 915 -12.22 14.34 30.16
C SER A 915 -11.34 13.10 30.09
N ALA A 916 -10.01 13.28 30.13
CA ALA A 916 -9.03 12.19 30.08
C ALA A 916 -9.19 11.20 31.26
N GLU A 917 -9.40 11.70 32.48
CA GLU A 917 -9.69 10.85 33.66
C GLU A 917 -10.97 10.03 33.48
N SER A 918 -11.98 10.58 32.79
CA SER A 918 -13.24 9.88 32.52
C SER A 918 -13.05 8.77 31.48
N SER A 919 -12.38 9.08 30.37
CA SER A 919 -12.03 8.11 29.32
C SER A 919 -11.22 6.93 29.87
N LEU A 920 -10.26 7.18 30.78
CA LEU A 920 -9.46 6.10 31.37
C LEU A 920 -10.23 5.23 32.37
N LYS A 921 -11.27 5.77 33.04
CA LYS A 921 -12.15 4.93 33.87
C LYS A 921 -12.93 3.94 33.01
N GLU A 922 -13.33 4.33 31.81
CA GLU A 922 -13.95 3.45 30.81
C GLU A 922 -12.93 2.39 30.33
N ALA A 923 -11.70 2.78 29.98
CA ALA A 923 -10.62 1.83 29.64
C ALA A 923 -10.34 0.78 30.74
N LEU A 924 -10.34 1.21 32.02
CA LEU A 924 -10.14 0.33 33.18
C LEU A 924 -11.32 -0.63 33.45
N HIS A 925 -12.53 -0.29 32.99
CA HIS A 925 -13.67 -1.20 33.06
C HIS A 925 -13.50 -2.40 32.11
N ASP A 926 -12.88 -2.18 30.95
CA ASP A 926 -12.66 -3.21 29.94
C ASP A 926 -11.35 -4.00 30.16
N SER A 927 -10.22 -3.32 30.41
CA SER A 927 -8.92 -3.97 30.59
C SER A 927 -8.15 -3.46 31.82
N PHE A 928 -8.58 -3.87 33.01
CA PHE A 928 -7.95 -3.51 34.28
C PHE A 928 -6.46 -3.91 34.44
N GLN A 929 -5.94 -4.77 33.56
CA GLN A 929 -4.58 -5.31 33.58
C GLN A 929 -3.58 -4.56 32.69
N ASP A 930 -4.02 -3.55 31.93
CA ASP A 930 -3.13 -2.80 31.03
C ASP A 930 -2.26 -1.79 31.81
N PRO A 931 -0.93 -1.93 31.84
CA PRO A 931 -0.04 -1.00 32.53
C PRO A 931 -0.08 0.42 31.96
N ASP A 932 -0.30 0.59 30.65
CA ASP A 932 -0.29 1.91 30.00
C ASP A 932 -1.43 2.79 30.50
N VAL A 933 -2.58 2.18 30.79
CA VAL A 933 -3.76 2.87 31.33
C VAL A 933 -3.46 3.39 32.74
N TRP A 934 -2.84 2.58 33.61
CA TRP A 934 -2.43 2.99 34.95
C TRP A 934 -1.31 4.04 34.94
N ALA A 935 -0.34 3.93 34.02
CA ALA A 935 0.73 4.89 33.83
C ALA A 935 0.18 6.28 33.46
N LEU A 936 -0.77 6.33 32.51
CA LEU A 936 -1.39 7.58 32.05
C LEU A 936 -2.31 8.18 33.13
N PHE A 937 -3.04 7.34 33.87
CA PHE A 937 -3.89 7.76 34.98
C PHE A 937 -3.06 8.40 36.12
N GLY A 938 -1.94 7.77 36.47
CA GLY A 938 -0.96 8.33 37.40
C GLY A 938 -0.36 9.65 36.90
N HIS A 939 -0.11 9.78 35.60
CA HIS A 939 0.38 11.02 35.00
C HIS A 939 -0.64 12.17 35.06
N ILE A 940 -1.92 11.90 34.82
CA ILE A 940 -2.98 12.91 34.98
C ILE A 940 -3.10 13.35 36.44
N HIS A 941 -3.07 12.44 37.41
CA HIS A 941 -3.07 12.80 38.82
C HIS A 941 -1.81 13.58 39.25
N HIS A 942 -0.65 13.29 38.65
CA HIS A 942 0.56 14.08 38.88
C HIS A 942 0.41 15.52 38.33
N LEU A 943 -0.12 15.68 37.11
CA LEU A 943 -0.34 16.99 36.48
C LEU A 943 -1.42 17.83 37.19
N THR A 944 -2.43 17.20 37.80
CA THR A 944 -3.45 17.88 38.61
C THR A 944 -3.03 18.13 40.06
N GLY A 945 -1.89 17.59 40.51
CA GLY A 945 -1.32 17.78 41.85
C GLY A 945 -1.84 16.81 42.92
N GLU A 946 -2.58 15.76 42.53
CA GLU A 946 -3.08 14.72 43.44
C GLU A 946 -2.03 13.60 43.67
N PHE A 947 -0.89 13.98 44.25
CA PHE A 947 0.30 13.11 44.34
C PHE A 947 0.07 11.73 44.97
N GLY A 948 -0.77 11.62 46.01
CA GLY A 948 -1.07 10.33 46.64
C GLY A 948 -1.78 9.33 45.72
N LYS A 949 -2.74 9.79 44.89
CA LYS A 949 -3.36 8.93 43.87
C LYS A 949 -2.38 8.60 42.74
N ALA A 950 -1.55 9.57 42.35
CA ALA A 950 -0.51 9.36 41.34
C ALA A 950 0.47 8.26 41.77
N GLN A 951 0.89 8.26 43.04
CA GLN A 951 1.71 7.23 43.65
C GLN A 951 1.05 5.85 43.56
N GLU A 952 -0.18 5.67 44.04
CA GLU A 952 -0.91 4.39 43.99
C GLU A 952 -0.97 3.82 42.56
N CYS A 953 -1.19 4.69 41.56
CA CYS A 953 -1.27 4.29 40.15
C CYS A 953 0.10 3.92 39.57
N TYR A 954 1.16 4.65 39.91
CA TYR A 954 2.53 4.35 39.48
C TYR A 954 3.10 3.11 40.16
N GLU A 955 2.86 2.90 41.46
CA GLU A 955 3.20 1.65 42.15
C GLU A 955 2.52 0.47 41.45
N ARG A 956 1.21 0.56 41.22
CA ARG A 956 0.44 -0.47 40.53
C ARG A 956 0.91 -0.73 39.09
N THR A 957 1.36 0.31 38.38
CA THR A 957 1.96 0.17 37.03
C THR A 957 3.20 -0.74 37.07
N LEU A 958 4.04 -0.58 38.10
CA LEU A 958 5.29 -1.33 38.26
C LEU A 958 5.14 -2.70 38.92
N ASP A 959 3.94 -3.04 39.41
CA ASP A 959 3.60 -4.37 39.95
C ASP A 959 3.15 -5.37 38.87
N PHE A 960 2.89 -4.92 37.64
CA PHE A 960 2.52 -5.79 36.52
C PHE A 960 3.72 -6.58 35.96
N VAL A 961 3.43 -7.73 35.35
CA VAL A 961 4.45 -8.62 34.75
C VAL A 961 4.96 -8.10 33.40
N THR A 962 4.12 -7.36 32.68
CA THR A 962 4.48 -6.65 31.45
C THR A 962 4.79 -5.19 31.78
N ASP A 963 5.94 -4.70 31.35
CA ASP A 963 6.27 -3.28 31.45
C ASP A 963 5.35 -2.42 30.56
N ALA A 964 5.06 -1.19 30.98
CA ALA A 964 4.38 -0.17 30.18
C ALA A 964 5.26 0.29 28.99
N THR A 965 4.68 0.88 27.94
CA THR A 965 5.44 1.29 26.74
C THR A 965 6.52 2.33 27.05
N ASP A 966 6.27 3.22 28.01
CA ASP A 966 7.22 4.20 28.54
C ASP A 966 7.27 4.10 30.07
N THR A 967 8.21 3.30 30.60
CA THR A 967 8.41 3.16 32.06
C THR A 967 9.26 4.29 32.67
N HIS A 968 10.12 4.94 31.87
CA HIS A 968 10.99 6.04 32.33
C HIS A 968 10.25 7.19 33.03
N PRO A 969 9.13 7.73 32.47
CA PRO A 969 8.40 8.82 33.12
C PRO A 969 7.75 8.37 34.44
N VAL A 970 7.30 7.11 34.51
CA VAL A 970 6.74 6.50 35.73
C VAL A 970 7.79 6.48 36.85
N TYR A 971 9.01 6.00 36.55
CA TYR A 971 10.11 6.00 37.52
C TYR A 971 10.51 7.40 38.00
N LEU A 972 10.64 8.36 37.07
CA LEU A 972 10.99 9.75 37.40
C LEU A 972 9.94 10.39 38.31
N ARG A 973 8.65 10.25 37.97
CA ARG A 973 7.54 10.88 38.69
C ARG A 973 7.34 10.21 40.05
N LEU A 974 7.30 8.88 40.13
CA LEU A 974 7.19 8.15 41.39
C LEU A 974 8.37 8.43 42.34
N GLY A 975 9.60 8.40 41.83
CA GLY A 975 10.79 8.77 42.61
C GLY A 975 10.71 10.20 43.17
N SER A 976 10.16 11.13 42.37
CA SER A 976 9.99 12.53 42.80
C SER A 976 8.92 12.71 43.89
N ILE A 977 7.89 11.86 43.91
CA ILE A 977 6.86 11.84 44.95
C ILE A 977 7.48 11.32 46.27
N TYR A 978 8.17 10.18 46.25
CA TYR A 978 8.85 9.67 47.44
C TYR A 978 9.88 10.66 48.04
N LEU A 979 10.58 11.44 47.21
CA LEU A 979 11.48 12.50 47.68
C LEU A 979 10.75 13.66 48.38
N GLN A 980 9.51 13.97 47.96
CA GLN A 980 8.70 15.01 48.59
C GLN A 980 8.06 14.54 49.90
N GLU A 981 7.65 13.27 49.97
CA GLU A 981 7.06 12.65 51.17
C GLU A 981 8.10 12.29 52.24
N GLY A 982 9.38 12.17 51.84
CA GLY A 982 10.48 11.83 52.73
C GLY A 982 10.80 10.34 52.82
N GLU A 983 10.21 9.50 51.96
CA GLU A 983 10.49 8.06 51.88
C GLU A 983 11.80 7.77 51.10
N PHE A 984 12.92 8.37 51.56
CA PHE A 984 14.19 8.41 50.82
C PHE A 984 14.75 7.04 50.44
N GLN A 985 14.50 5.98 51.23
CA GLN A 985 14.90 4.61 50.87
C GLN A 985 14.11 4.05 49.66
N ARG A 986 12.81 4.33 49.56
CA ARG A 986 12.01 3.95 48.38
C ARG A 986 12.40 4.80 47.18
N ALA A 987 12.62 6.11 47.36
CA ALA A 987 13.17 6.97 46.32
C ALA A 987 14.51 6.42 45.76
N LYS A 988 15.45 6.05 46.64
CA LYS A 988 16.73 5.43 46.26
C LYS A 988 16.54 4.17 45.42
N THR A 989 15.70 3.23 45.87
CA THR A 989 15.48 1.98 45.11
C THR A 989 14.76 2.19 43.77
N THR A 990 13.82 3.14 43.70
CA THR A 990 13.12 3.50 42.46
C THR A 990 14.05 4.17 41.46
N TYR A 991 14.85 5.16 41.88
CA TYR A 991 15.84 5.80 41.00
C TYR A 991 16.97 4.84 40.59
N LEU A 992 17.37 3.89 41.43
CA LEU A 992 18.31 2.83 41.04
C LEU A 992 17.76 1.88 39.96
N ARG A 993 16.44 1.66 39.91
CA ARG A 993 15.81 0.94 38.78
C ARG A 993 15.80 1.82 37.53
N ALA A 994 15.45 3.10 37.67
CA ALA A 994 15.47 4.08 36.59
C ALA A 994 16.86 4.16 35.93
N CYS A 995 17.93 4.39 36.70
CA CYS A 995 19.30 4.47 36.18
C CYS A 995 19.80 3.19 35.49
N LYS A 996 19.20 2.03 35.77
CA LYS A 996 19.52 0.75 35.09
C LYS A 996 18.76 0.57 33.77
N SER A 997 17.55 1.11 33.67
CA SER A 997 16.70 1.03 32.48
C SER A 997 17.02 2.15 31.49
N SER A 998 17.07 3.39 31.99
CA SER A 998 17.09 4.63 31.22
C SER A 998 17.87 5.70 32.02
N PRO A 999 19.21 5.66 31.98
CA PRO A 999 20.04 6.60 32.74
C PRO A 999 19.95 8.01 32.16
N SER A 1000 19.52 8.98 32.98
CA SER A 1000 19.47 10.39 32.64
C SER A 1000 20.04 11.28 33.75
N CYS A 1001 20.29 12.55 33.43
CA CYS A 1001 20.71 13.53 34.45
C CYS A 1001 19.69 13.60 35.60
N LEU A 1002 18.39 13.53 35.31
CA LEU A 1002 17.34 13.60 36.33
C LEU A 1002 17.21 12.31 37.16
N THR A 1003 17.45 11.12 36.59
CA THR A 1003 17.45 9.88 37.40
C THR A 1003 18.62 9.84 38.36
N TRP A 1004 19.82 10.22 37.89
CA TRP A 1004 21.03 10.27 38.72
C TRP A 1004 20.99 11.39 39.76
N LEU A 1005 20.44 12.57 39.41
CA LEU A 1005 20.15 13.64 40.38
C LEU A 1005 19.17 13.17 41.45
N GLY A 1006 18.06 12.51 41.06
CA GLY A 1006 17.08 11.97 42.00
C GLY A 1006 17.69 10.96 42.98
N LEU A 1007 18.55 10.06 42.48
CA LEU A 1007 19.32 9.13 43.29
C LEU A 1007 20.29 9.86 44.25
N GLY A 1008 21.05 10.82 43.74
CA GLY A 1008 21.99 11.62 44.54
C GLY A 1008 21.32 12.39 45.66
N ILE A 1009 20.13 12.96 45.41
CA ILE A 1009 19.30 13.61 46.43
C ILE A 1009 18.84 12.59 47.48
N ALA A 1010 18.39 11.41 47.07
CA ALA A 1010 17.97 10.36 48.01
C ALA A 1010 19.12 9.92 48.94
N CYS A 1011 20.30 9.61 48.38
CA CYS A 1011 21.48 9.23 49.15
C CYS A 1011 21.96 10.37 50.08
N TYR A 1012 21.95 11.63 49.60
CA TYR A 1012 22.29 12.80 50.43
C TYR A 1012 21.34 12.95 51.63
N ARG A 1013 20.03 12.78 51.42
CA ARG A 1013 19.02 12.84 52.49
C ARG A 1013 19.12 11.67 53.47
N LEU A 1014 19.68 10.54 53.06
CA LEU A 1014 20.01 9.39 53.92
C LEU A 1014 21.35 9.55 54.67
N GLY A 1015 22.17 10.55 54.33
CA GLY A 1015 23.51 10.75 54.88
C GLY A 1015 24.59 9.86 54.24
N GLU A 1016 24.28 9.19 53.14
CA GLU A 1016 25.18 8.30 52.39
C GLU A 1016 26.03 9.12 51.42
N LEU A 1017 26.89 9.99 51.97
CA LEU A 1017 27.55 11.07 51.22
C LEU A 1017 28.43 10.61 50.06
N THR A 1018 29.03 9.42 50.15
CA THR A 1018 29.85 8.85 49.07
C THR A 1018 28.98 8.43 47.88
N GLU A 1019 27.91 7.68 48.12
CA GLU A 1019 26.98 7.27 47.05
C GLU A 1019 26.22 8.48 46.47
N ALA A 1020 25.98 9.51 47.29
CA ALA A 1020 25.44 10.78 46.81
C ALA A 1020 26.41 11.50 45.85
N GLU A 1021 27.71 11.52 46.18
CA GLU A 1021 28.74 12.08 45.31
C GLU A 1021 28.88 11.32 43.99
N ASP A 1022 28.95 9.99 44.06
CA ASP A 1022 29.03 9.13 42.87
C ASP A 1022 27.83 9.37 41.95
N ALA A 1023 26.60 9.35 42.49
CA ALA A 1023 25.39 9.60 41.69
C ALA A 1023 25.33 11.04 41.12
N LEU A 1024 25.75 12.06 41.88
CA LEU A 1024 25.75 13.44 41.40
C LEU A 1024 26.88 13.72 40.39
N THR A 1025 28.01 13.00 40.44
CA THR A 1025 29.07 13.12 39.44
C THR A 1025 28.64 12.47 38.12
N GLU A 1026 27.97 11.32 38.13
CA GLU A 1026 27.32 10.75 36.94
C GLU A 1026 26.26 11.69 36.36
N ALA A 1027 25.41 12.32 37.20
CA ALA A 1027 24.45 13.34 36.74
C ALA A 1027 25.13 14.54 36.04
N ASN A 1028 26.30 14.97 36.55
CA ASN A 1028 27.10 16.06 35.99
C ASN A 1028 27.83 15.68 34.69
N ILE A 1029 28.22 14.41 34.55
CA ILE A 1029 28.79 13.86 33.30
C ILE A 1029 27.75 13.91 32.17
N LEU A 1030 26.49 13.57 32.47
CA LEU A 1030 25.40 13.59 31.49
C LEU A 1030 24.91 15.00 31.14
N ASN A 1031 24.78 15.90 32.13
CA ASN A 1031 24.42 17.31 31.88
C ASN A 1031 25.09 18.25 32.89
N ASN A 1032 26.22 18.83 32.48
CA ASN A 1032 26.98 19.81 33.26
C ASN A 1032 26.29 21.19 33.41
N GLY A 1033 25.21 21.44 32.66
CA GLY A 1033 24.40 22.65 32.70
C GLY A 1033 23.31 22.64 33.77
N ASN A 1034 23.05 21.50 34.41
CA ASN A 1034 22.01 21.39 35.44
C ASN A 1034 22.46 22.06 36.76
N ALA A 1035 21.89 23.23 37.05
CA ALA A 1035 22.21 24.02 38.25
C ALA A 1035 21.93 23.28 39.57
N GLU A 1036 20.97 22.34 39.60
CA GLU A 1036 20.64 21.59 40.80
C GLU A 1036 21.71 20.57 41.17
N VAL A 1037 22.31 19.90 40.18
CA VAL A 1037 23.43 18.97 40.39
C VAL A 1037 24.59 19.69 41.07
N TRP A 1038 24.97 20.88 40.57
CA TRP A 1038 25.99 21.72 41.20
C TRP A 1038 25.59 22.21 42.61
N GLY A 1039 24.30 22.48 42.83
CA GLY A 1039 23.75 22.80 44.15
C GLY A 1039 23.97 21.67 45.15
N TYR A 1040 23.57 20.44 44.81
CA TYR A 1040 23.74 19.27 45.68
C TYR A 1040 25.21 18.83 45.81
N LEU A 1041 26.04 18.93 44.77
CA LEU A 1041 27.49 18.75 44.88
C LEU A 1041 28.10 19.76 45.87
N SER A 1042 27.65 21.01 45.89
CA SER A 1042 28.11 21.99 46.88
C SER A 1042 27.70 21.61 48.31
N LEU A 1043 26.49 21.07 48.51
CA LEU A 1043 26.02 20.55 49.80
C LEU A 1043 26.86 19.36 50.30
N VAL A 1044 27.15 18.40 49.42
CA VAL A 1044 28.02 17.25 49.74
C VAL A 1044 29.42 17.75 50.11
N CYS A 1045 30.04 18.62 49.31
CA CYS A 1045 31.38 19.15 49.59
C CYS A 1045 31.45 19.99 50.90
N LEU A 1046 30.38 20.70 51.26
CA LEU A 1046 30.28 21.40 52.54
C LEU A 1046 30.27 20.43 53.72
N GLN A 1047 29.56 19.30 53.60
CA GLN A 1047 29.49 18.27 54.66
C GLN A 1047 30.75 17.40 54.74
N THR A 1048 31.42 17.10 53.61
CA THR A 1048 32.68 16.33 53.59
C THR A 1048 33.92 17.17 53.93
N GLY A 1049 33.78 18.50 54.01
CA GLY A 1049 34.88 19.41 54.40
C GLY A 1049 35.72 19.96 53.26
N ARG A 1050 35.38 19.67 51.99
CA ARG A 1050 36.18 20.02 50.79
C ARG A 1050 35.95 21.47 50.36
N ARG A 1051 36.65 22.39 51.02
CA ARG A 1051 36.48 23.86 50.89
C ARG A 1051 36.49 24.38 49.44
N LEU A 1052 37.55 24.09 48.68
CA LEU A 1052 37.75 24.64 47.34
C LEU A 1052 36.67 24.16 46.36
N GLU A 1053 36.27 22.89 46.46
CA GLU A 1053 35.24 22.30 45.60
C GLU A 1053 33.85 22.82 45.97
N ALA A 1054 33.56 23.02 47.26
CA ALA A 1054 32.32 23.65 47.70
C ALA A 1054 32.13 25.06 47.12
N GLU A 1055 33.18 25.89 47.16
CA GLU A 1055 33.17 27.25 46.59
C GLU A 1055 32.99 27.23 45.06
N GLN A 1056 33.69 26.32 44.36
CA GLN A 1056 33.57 26.15 42.91
C GLN A 1056 32.16 25.68 42.52
N SER A 1057 31.65 24.63 43.15
CA SER A 1057 30.33 24.07 42.86
C SER A 1057 29.23 25.08 43.15
N TYR A 1058 29.30 25.82 44.26
CA TYR A 1058 28.34 26.88 44.57
C TYR A 1058 28.40 28.03 43.54
N LYS A 1059 29.60 28.42 43.10
CA LYS A 1059 29.77 29.42 42.04
C LYS A 1059 29.19 28.98 40.69
N TYR A 1060 29.31 27.69 40.34
CA TYR A 1060 28.67 27.13 39.14
C TYR A 1060 27.15 27.05 39.28
N ALA A 1061 26.62 26.62 40.43
CA ALA A 1061 25.18 26.61 40.71
C ALA A 1061 24.54 28.01 40.58
N LEU A 1062 25.22 29.05 41.06
CA LEU A 1062 24.79 30.44 40.88
C LEU A 1062 24.93 30.92 39.43
N LYS A 1063 26.03 30.57 38.73
CA LYS A 1063 26.25 30.93 37.32
C LYS A 1063 25.19 30.33 36.39
N LEU A 1064 24.72 29.12 36.71
CA LEU A 1064 23.68 28.38 35.98
C LEU A 1064 22.25 28.73 36.46
N ASN A 1065 22.09 29.75 37.32
CA ASN A 1065 20.81 30.23 37.85
C ASN A 1065 19.98 29.16 38.57
N LEU A 1066 20.52 28.56 39.63
CA LEU A 1066 19.77 27.66 40.52
C LEU A 1066 18.48 28.32 41.05
N GLN A 1067 17.32 27.84 40.57
CA GLN A 1067 15.99 28.41 40.89
C GLN A 1067 15.44 27.92 42.24
N LYS A 1068 15.82 26.73 42.73
CA LYS A 1068 15.26 26.15 43.96
C LYS A 1068 15.73 26.88 45.23
N GLU A 1069 14.91 27.83 45.70
CA GLU A 1069 15.15 28.58 46.94
C GLU A 1069 15.36 27.70 48.18
N ALA A 1070 14.77 26.50 48.24
CA ALA A 1070 14.97 25.56 49.33
C ALA A 1070 16.44 25.10 49.41
N VAL A 1071 17.02 24.70 48.28
CA VAL A 1071 18.42 24.26 48.18
C VAL A 1071 19.36 25.45 48.44
N LEU A 1072 19.06 26.63 47.90
CA LEU A 1072 19.84 27.84 48.18
C LEU A 1072 19.84 28.27 49.67
N ARG A 1073 18.71 28.10 50.37
CA ARG A 1073 18.63 28.34 51.82
C ARG A 1073 19.40 27.30 52.62
N GLU A 1074 19.33 26.03 52.22
CA GLU A 1074 20.08 24.94 52.84
C GLU A 1074 21.59 25.12 52.67
N ILE A 1075 22.07 25.47 51.46
CA ILE A 1075 23.48 25.78 51.20
C ILE A 1075 23.95 26.93 52.10
N LYS A 1076 23.20 28.03 52.18
CA LYS A 1076 23.57 29.18 53.03
C LYS A 1076 23.63 28.81 54.52
N ALA A 1077 22.65 28.05 55.02
CA ALA A 1077 22.65 27.60 56.41
C ALA A 1077 23.84 26.69 56.73
N LEU A 1078 24.27 25.83 55.79
CA LEU A 1078 25.49 25.02 55.92
C LEU A 1078 26.77 25.88 55.82
N GLN A 1079 26.83 26.84 54.90
CA GLN A 1079 27.95 27.79 54.81
C GLN A 1079 28.13 28.59 56.11
N ASP A 1080 27.03 29.10 56.69
CA ASP A 1080 27.03 29.83 57.96
C ASP A 1080 27.44 28.93 59.15
N HIS A 1081 27.08 27.65 59.13
CA HIS A 1081 27.43 26.70 60.18
C HIS A 1081 28.90 26.25 60.13
N VAL A 1082 29.42 25.96 58.93
CA VAL A 1082 30.76 25.38 58.74
C VAL A 1082 31.83 26.47 58.52
N GLY A 1083 31.42 27.69 58.13
CA GLY A 1083 32.28 28.88 58.07
C GLY A 1083 33.18 28.99 56.82
N PHE A 1084 32.84 28.28 55.74
CA PHE A 1084 33.49 28.40 54.42
C PHE A 1084 32.51 28.03 53.30
N GLY A 1085 32.91 28.17 52.03
CA GLY A 1085 32.10 27.74 50.88
C GLY A 1085 31.32 28.86 50.18
N ASN A 1086 31.23 30.03 50.80
CA ASN A 1086 30.71 31.25 50.17
C ASN A 1086 31.89 32.07 49.61
N PRO A 1087 31.96 32.36 48.30
CA PRO A 1087 33.09 33.08 47.66
C PRO A 1087 33.22 34.57 48.06
N CYS A 1088 32.45 35.03 49.05
CA CYS A 1088 32.57 36.36 49.65
C CYS A 1088 33.39 36.38 50.96
N PHE A 1089 33.96 35.24 51.39
CA PHE A 1089 34.81 35.10 52.58
C PHE A 1089 36.30 35.03 52.26
#